data_AF-A0AA46TIN8-F1
#
_entry.id   AF-A0AA46TIN8-F1
#
_cell.length_a   1.000
_cell.length_b   1.000
_cell.length_c   1.000
_cell.angle_alpha   90.00
_cell.angle_beta   90.00
_cell.angle_gamma   90.00
#
_symmetry.space_group_name_H-M   'P 1'
#
loop_
_entity.id
_entity.type
_entity.pdbx_description
1 polymer ?
#
loop_
_entity_poly.entity_id
_entity_poly.type
_entity_poly.pdbx_seq_one_letter_code
_entity_poly.pdbx_strand_id
1 'polypeptide(L)'
;MSPSASTPSVRLAARLAAITVALGAAVAMAAPVAAHPPRPEIDATPTVGWQTYGSLDRLPYLDQGTQTLQSSSYDRTGGNDDGFEGTYSCLRETDAGCVIAEDSGPGEIDAIWFTRDEGVVAKTGNLRIELDGETVLDAPLQDIVDGKLGAPYVFPLVAHGRQSSGGVTIKVPMPYRESMRVTTTKNPLFHHVSYRTFASADGIETFDPDDVPADVIETLQAFGTADPKPRAGNATTQDTEFDLAPGERTSLGSLRGAGTIDELRVRIPQIEGIPDDLYITDDGRAFKGGSTFTVAIDPDNEGVEITKRADTLIGNQKSKLIVEGEDVGTWETTEPTGGQWADQTIEVPASITAGKSKLTVRNEFVGSDLDVNEFRYWVDSVKGGEPTRTDTVDIGPSDAGQESEKAHDYKIEDQVWEGYHTYTYPIDPALEKRLARSDRLLRKLRVQLAFDGRRTVDAPLGEFFGSGLGESEVTSLMYAMQTDDKGSYFAWWPMPYGHAAKVELVNRSRQTVEGADASVTSHRDAAVRGSLSGKRPTMGYFNATSKRSHTTKDADWRFLDVRGHGRFVGVNHTMTGLIREGNIRNYLEGDERVYVDGAKSPSIYGTGSEDFYEAGWYFNGGAFSNPMNGAPLMKTKSFGCEFQCDSAYRLMLAEGVDFTSSLRFGIEHGPAAEEPAIYGSTAFWYGHQGDRRSRVVDTIDIGNRRSERAHDYRGGGGVNRLTSVYEGDDDTVEVTDKTRAARKAVSFTVTVPRSNDGVRIRRTSDQLNAYQSVDVTVNGEPVGTWLQPRGNKSQRWLQDSFAVPAEVSRGERTLHVTLRRTDGAPKWSAARYEVSYE
;
A
#
# COMPACT_ATOMS: atom_id res chain seq x y z
N MET A 1 48.00 -45.47 41.08
CA MET A 1 49.30 -45.41 40.36
C MET A 1 49.48 -43.98 39.84
N SER A 2 50.12 -43.14 40.64
CA SER A 2 50.84 -41.93 40.18
C SER A 2 52.33 -42.32 40.09
N PRO A 3 53.31 -41.45 39.72
CA PRO A 3 53.22 -40.05 39.28
C PRO A 3 54.18 -39.71 38.09
N SER A 4 54.21 -38.46 37.61
CA SER A 4 55.32 -37.49 37.82
C SER A 4 56.18 -37.15 36.59
N ALA A 5 56.06 -35.87 36.17
CA ALA A 5 57.13 -34.87 35.93
C ALA A 5 58.19 -35.16 34.83
N SER A 6 58.85 -34.24 34.14
CA SER A 6 59.26 -32.84 34.37
C SER A 6 59.90 -32.31 33.07
N THR A 7 59.77 -31.02 32.74
CA THR A 7 60.73 -30.22 31.92
C THR A 7 62.17 -30.38 32.46
N PRO A 8 63.28 -30.20 31.68
CA PRO A 8 63.59 -28.91 31.03
C PRO A 8 64.57 -28.90 29.81
N SER A 9 64.64 -27.72 29.16
CA SER A 9 65.86 -26.98 28.73
C SER A 9 66.94 -27.58 27.78
N VAL A 10 67.23 -26.78 26.74
CA VAL A 10 68.57 -26.21 26.40
C VAL A 10 69.47 -26.88 25.32
N ARG A 11 69.58 -26.13 24.19
CA ARG A 11 70.77 -25.73 23.40
C ARG A 11 71.41 -26.62 22.30
N LEU A 12 71.67 -25.90 21.18
CA LEU A 12 72.82 -25.96 20.25
C LEU A 12 72.92 -27.21 19.34
N ALA A 13 73.33 -27.17 18.07
CA ALA A 13 74.09 -26.23 17.25
C ALA A 13 73.79 -26.54 15.75
N ALA A 14 73.54 -25.57 14.88
CA ALA A 14 74.50 -24.82 14.05
C ALA A 14 74.99 -25.52 12.76
N ARG A 15 74.74 -24.86 11.62
CA ARG A 15 75.54 -24.70 10.37
C ARG A 15 74.64 -23.95 9.36
N LEU A 16 74.62 -22.62 9.23
CA LEU A 16 75.64 -21.60 8.91
C LEU A 16 76.13 -21.65 7.45
N ALA A 17 75.56 -20.76 6.63
CA ALA A 17 76.17 -20.04 5.51
C ALA A 17 75.37 -18.72 5.37
N ALA A 18 75.80 -17.61 5.99
CA ALA A 18 76.75 -16.58 5.52
C ALA A 18 76.22 -15.82 4.27
N ILE A 19 75.46 -14.73 4.45
CA ILE A 19 75.85 -13.30 4.66
C ILE A 19 76.27 -12.60 3.37
N THR A 20 75.47 -11.59 2.98
CA THR A 20 75.98 -10.22 2.77
C THR A 20 74.93 -9.16 3.09
N VAL A 21 75.42 -8.09 3.71
CA VAL A 21 74.74 -7.00 4.39
C VAL A 21 74.59 -5.79 3.46
N ALA A 22 73.49 -5.05 3.60
CA ALA A 22 73.49 -3.60 3.39
C ALA A 22 72.56 -2.92 4.41
N LEU A 23 73.15 -2.19 5.36
CA LEU A 23 72.47 -1.29 6.29
C LEU A 23 72.23 0.06 5.59
N GLY A 24 71.01 0.57 5.65
CA GLY A 24 70.67 1.96 5.39
C GLY A 24 69.57 2.39 6.36
N ALA A 25 69.93 3.19 7.37
CA ALA A 25 68.97 3.84 8.24
C ALA A 25 68.27 4.97 7.47
N ALA A 26 66.97 4.84 7.26
CA ALA A 26 66.12 5.93 6.77
C ALA A 26 65.12 6.30 7.87
N VAL A 27 65.22 7.55 8.32
CA VAL A 27 64.21 8.24 9.13
C VAL A 27 62.89 8.19 8.37
N ALA A 28 61.90 7.46 8.89
CA ALA A 28 60.54 7.54 8.37
C ALA A 28 59.96 8.90 8.76
N MET A 29 60.01 9.86 7.84
CA MET A 29 59.10 11.00 7.90
C MET A 29 57.69 10.44 7.75
N ALA A 30 56.85 10.68 8.76
CA ALA A 30 55.42 10.44 8.65
C ALA A 30 54.91 11.24 7.45
N ALA A 31 54.48 10.54 6.41
CA ALA A 31 53.73 11.16 5.33
C ALA A 31 52.49 11.83 5.96
N PRO A 32 52.14 13.05 5.55
CA PRO A 32 50.86 13.62 5.97
C PRO A 32 49.77 12.65 5.54
N VAL A 33 48.98 12.18 6.50
CA VAL A 33 47.72 11.50 6.21
C VAL A 33 46.99 12.41 5.25
N ALA A 34 46.81 11.97 4.01
CA ALA A 34 45.98 12.67 3.05
C ALA A 34 44.63 12.85 3.74
N ALA A 35 44.29 14.11 4.04
CA ALA A 35 42.95 14.45 4.44
C ALA A 35 42.04 13.85 3.37
N HIS A 36 41.09 13.00 3.79
CA HIS A 36 40.02 12.60 2.89
C HIS A 36 39.46 13.87 2.27
N PRO A 37 39.24 13.93 0.94
CA PRO A 37 38.48 15.03 0.39
C PRO A 37 37.17 15.14 1.19
N PRO A 38 36.64 16.36 1.44
CA PRO A 38 35.33 16.48 2.02
C PRO A 38 34.39 15.56 1.23
N ARG A 39 33.65 14.70 1.95
CA ARG A 39 32.53 13.96 1.37
C ARG A 39 31.75 14.97 0.53
N PRO A 40 31.43 14.69 -0.75
CA PRO A 40 30.55 15.58 -1.50
C PRO A 40 29.32 15.85 -0.63
N GLU A 41 28.86 17.10 -0.59
CA GLU A 41 27.49 17.38 -0.13
C GLU A 41 26.61 16.30 -0.73
N ILE A 42 25.89 15.53 0.10
CA ILE A 42 24.85 14.65 -0.42
C ILE A 42 23.84 15.61 -1.02
N ASP A 43 23.95 15.79 -2.33
CA ASP A 43 23.08 16.62 -3.12
C ASP A 43 21.67 16.02 -3.01
N ALA A 44 20.63 16.84 -3.17
CA ALA A 44 19.23 16.41 -3.12
C ALA A 44 18.83 15.57 -4.36
N THR A 45 19.74 14.69 -4.80
CA THR A 45 19.55 13.78 -5.92
C THR A 45 18.60 12.66 -5.50
N PRO A 46 17.55 12.41 -6.30
CA PRO A 46 16.62 11.32 -6.05
C PRO A 46 17.32 9.97 -5.90
N THR A 47 16.81 9.12 -5.01
CA THR A 47 17.10 7.69 -5.10
C THR A 47 16.42 7.14 -6.35
N VAL A 48 17.13 6.37 -7.16
CA VAL A 48 16.64 5.81 -8.44
C VAL A 48 16.93 4.31 -8.48
N GLY A 49 16.02 3.55 -9.08
CA GLY A 49 16.09 2.10 -9.22
C GLY A 49 16.20 1.42 -7.86
N TRP A 50 17.11 0.46 -7.77
CA TRP A 50 17.34 -0.30 -6.55
C TRP A 50 17.79 0.53 -5.34
N GLN A 51 18.31 1.75 -5.54
CA GLN A 51 18.68 2.64 -4.43
C GLN A 51 17.48 2.99 -3.54
N THR A 52 16.27 3.00 -4.12
CA THR A 52 15.03 3.26 -3.38
C THR A 52 14.82 2.28 -2.23
N TYR A 53 15.14 0.99 -2.42
CA TYR A 53 15.06 -0.04 -1.37
C TYR A 53 16.40 -0.26 -0.65
N GLY A 54 17.53 -0.08 -1.32
CA GLY A 54 18.86 -0.25 -0.73
C GLY A 54 19.33 0.92 0.15
N SER A 55 18.60 2.04 0.18
CA SER A 55 18.98 3.24 0.94
C SER A 55 17.81 3.83 1.72
N LEU A 56 17.07 3.00 2.45
CA LEU A 56 15.91 3.42 3.25
C LEU A 56 16.26 4.41 4.39
N ASP A 57 17.54 4.50 4.78
CA ASP A 57 18.05 5.56 5.66
C ASP A 57 17.98 6.96 5.01
N ARG A 58 17.88 7.03 3.67
CA ARG A 58 17.70 8.27 2.91
C ARG A 58 16.23 8.71 2.77
N LEU A 59 15.24 7.97 3.27
CA LEU A 59 13.82 8.39 3.24
C LEU A 59 13.55 9.84 3.71
N PRO A 60 14.29 10.42 4.69
CA PRO A 60 14.06 11.80 5.10
C PRO A 60 14.58 12.85 4.10
N TYR A 61 15.41 12.49 3.12
CA TYR A 61 15.88 13.43 2.11
C TYR A 61 14.75 13.76 1.14
N LEU A 62 14.61 15.04 0.84
CA LEU A 62 13.53 15.60 0.04
C LEU A 62 14.08 15.88 -1.35
N ASP A 63 13.63 15.09 -2.31
CA ASP A 63 14.08 15.17 -3.69
C ASP A 63 13.58 16.44 -4.36
N GLN A 64 14.37 16.92 -5.32
CA GLN A 64 14.04 18.08 -6.15
C GLN A 64 13.82 17.64 -7.60
N GLY A 65 12.97 18.38 -8.31
CA GLY A 65 12.71 18.08 -9.72
C GLY A 65 12.02 16.74 -9.96
N THR A 66 11.41 16.13 -8.94
CA THR A 66 10.61 14.91 -9.04
C THR A 66 9.11 15.24 -9.09
N GLN A 67 8.34 14.38 -9.76
CA GLN A 67 6.89 14.39 -9.66
C GLN A 67 6.34 12.97 -9.80
N THR A 68 5.64 12.50 -8.77
CA THR A 68 4.93 11.22 -8.76
C THR A 68 3.58 11.36 -9.47
N LEU A 69 3.27 10.41 -10.33
CA LEU A 69 2.09 10.33 -11.20
C LEU A 69 1.54 8.91 -11.20
N GLN A 70 0.26 8.78 -11.59
CA GLN A 70 -0.37 7.48 -11.82
C GLN A 70 -1.17 7.50 -13.12
N SER A 71 -1.02 6.42 -13.90
CA SER A 71 -1.97 6.02 -14.94
C SER A 71 -2.82 4.89 -14.38
N SER A 72 -4.14 5.03 -14.44
CA SER A 72 -5.08 4.03 -13.92
C SER A 72 -6.30 3.90 -14.82
N SER A 73 -7.12 2.89 -14.54
CA SER A 73 -8.37 2.62 -15.23
C SER A 73 -9.57 3.47 -14.75
N TYR A 74 -9.35 4.47 -13.88
CA TYR A 74 -10.42 5.28 -13.27
C TYR A 74 -11.45 5.81 -14.28
N ASP A 75 -12.69 5.96 -13.82
CA ASP A 75 -13.80 6.49 -14.59
C ASP A 75 -13.59 7.98 -14.88
N ARG A 76 -13.30 8.29 -16.14
CA ARG A 76 -13.06 9.66 -16.59
C ARG A 76 -14.31 10.56 -16.49
N THR A 77 -15.48 10.02 -16.18
CA THR A 77 -16.70 10.80 -15.94
C THR A 77 -16.88 11.23 -14.48
N GLY A 78 -16.03 10.73 -13.56
CA GLY A 78 -16.23 10.84 -12.11
C GLY A 78 -17.30 9.87 -11.59
N GLY A 79 -17.64 8.85 -12.38
CA GLY A 79 -18.50 7.74 -11.97
C GLY A 79 -17.68 6.60 -11.35
N ASN A 80 -18.14 5.36 -11.55
CA ASN A 80 -17.54 4.17 -10.94
C ASN A 80 -17.28 3.05 -11.97
N ASP A 81 -17.11 3.38 -13.26
CA ASP A 81 -16.62 2.44 -14.28
C ASP A 81 -15.08 2.40 -14.31
N ASP A 82 -14.46 2.13 -13.15
CA ASP A 82 -13.00 2.16 -12.96
C ASP A 82 -12.28 0.92 -13.52
N GLY A 83 -13.03 0.06 -14.22
CA GLY A 83 -12.55 -1.22 -14.73
C GLY A 83 -13.67 -2.22 -15.00
N PHE A 84 -14.89 -2.01 -14.47
CA PHE A 84 -16.01 -2.94 -14.60
C PHE A 84 -16.36 -3.28 -16.06
N GLU A 85 -16.50 -2.27 -16.91
CA GLU A 85 -16.74 -2.45 -18.36
C GLU A 85 -15.44 -2.36 -19.17
N GLY A 86 -14.35 -1.94 -18.53
CA GLY A 86 -13.05 -1.73 -19.16
C GLY A 86 -13.00 -0.49 -20.07
N THR A 87 -13.98 0.42 -19.99
CA THR A 87 -14.13 1.58 -20.88
C THR A 87 -12.89 2.49 -20.87
N TYR A 88 -12.30 2.69 -19.70
CA TYR A 88 -11.21 3.64 -19.48
C TYR A 88 -9.84 2.98 -19.30
N SER A 89 -9.79 1.64 -19.25
CA SER A 89 -8.57 0.86 -18.98
C SER A 89 -7.46 1.04 -20.02
N CYS A 90 -7.80 1.38 -21.26
CA CYS A 90 -6.80 1.63 -22.30
C CYS A 90 -6.67 3.12 -22.60
N LEU A 91 -5.44 3.62 -22.65
CA LEU A 91 -5.12 4.92 -23.25
C LEU A 91 -5.36 4.87 -24.77
N ARG A 92 -4.98 3.75 -25.40
CA ARG A 92 -5.28 3.40 -26.79
C ARG A 92 -5.05 1.91 -27.05
N GLU A 93 -5.68 1.43 -28.12
CA GLU A 93 -5.43 0.09 -28.66
C GLU A 93 -4.37 0.16 -29.77
N THR A 94 -3.50 -0.86 -29.83
CA THR A 94 -2.45 -1.04 -30.84
C THR A 94 -2.41 -2.49 -31.30
N ASP A 95 -1.60 -2.81 -32.33
CA ASP A 95 -1.40 -4.20 -32.76
C ASP A 95 -0.77 -5.08 -31.66
N ALA A 96 -0.04 -4.47 -30.70
CA ALA A 96 0.53 -5.15 -29.54
C ALA A 96 -0.47 -5.33 -28.38
N GLY A 97 -1.63 -4.64 -28.44
CA GLY A 97 -2.67 -4.65 -27.42
C GLY A 97 -2.96 -3.28 -26.82
N CYS A 98 -3.51 -3.31 -25.60
CA CYS A 98 -3.99 -2.17 -24.83
C CYS A 98 -2.82 -1.45 -24.13
N VAL A 99 -2.53 -0.22 -24.56
CA VAL A 99 -1.53 0.65 -23.89
C VAL A 99 -2.16 1.25 -22.65
N ILE A 100 -1.57 1.00 -21.49
CA ILE A 100 -2.12 1.38 -20.17
C ILE A 100 -1.35 2.52 -19.50
N ALA A 101 -0.08 2.72 -19.86
CA ALA A 101 0.72 3.86 -19.43
C ALA A 101 1.73 4.25 -20.52
N GLU A 102 1.99 5.55 -20.67
CA GLU A 102 2.98 6.08 -21.60
C GLU A 102 3.51 7.43 -21.10
N ASP A 103 4.83 7.59 -21.08
CA ASP A 103 5.53 8.80 -20.64
C ASP A 103 6.71 9.12 -21.55
N SER A 104 7.16 10.38 -21.54
CA SER A 104 8.34 10.82 -22.28
C SER A 104 9.19 11.78 -21.46
N GLY A 105 10.50 11.57 -21.50
CA GLY A 105 11.47 12.17 -20.60
C GLY A 105 12.05 11.12 -19.65
N PRO A 106 12.94 11.55 -18.75
CA PRO A 106 13.51 10.68 -17.73
C PRO A 106 12.49 10.43 -16.61
N GLY A 107 12.39 9.17 -16.17
CA GLY A 107 11.45 8.75 -15.15
C GLY A 107 11.74 7.35 -14.61
N GLU A 108 10.84 6.84 -13.78
CA GLU A 108 10.90 5.49 -13.21
C GLU A 108 9.50 4.95 -12.97
N ILE A 109 9.24 3.70 -13.38
CA ILE A 109 8.06 2.96 -12.91
C ILE A 109 8.36 2.52 -11.47
N ASP A 110 7.53 2.95 -10.53
CA ASP A 110 7.70 2.66 -9.11
C ASP A 110 6.87 1.44 -8.67
N ALA A 111 5.66 1.28 -9.24
CA ALA A 111 4.82 0.11 -9.00
C ALA A 111 3.77 -0.09 -10.10
N ILE A 112 3.33 -1.34 -10.25
CA ILE A 112 2.20 -1.73 -11.09
C ILE A 112 1.28 -2.62 -10.26
N TRP A 113 -0.03 -2.38 -10.34
CA TRP A 113 -1.06 -3.20 -9.71
C TRP A 113 -2.16 -3.56 -10.72
N PHE A 114 -2.74 -4.74 -10.54
CA PHE A 114 -3.92 -5.20 -11.26
C PHE A 114 -4.87 -5.96 -10.33
N THR A 115 -6.17 -5.98 -10.66
CA THR A 115 -7.07 -7.05 -10.24
C THR A 115 -7.97 -7.50 -11.38
N ARG A 116 -8.25 -8.81 -11.40
CA ARG A 116 -9.16 -9.45 -12.36
C ARG A 116 -9.49 -10.85 -11.86
N ASP A 117 -10.74 -11.28 -12.02
CA ASP A 117 -11.19 -12.64 -11.67
C ASP A 117 -10.63 -13.09 -10.29
N GLU A 118 -10.85 -12.27 -9.25
CA GLU A 118 -10.37 -12.51 -7.86
C GLU A 118 -8.83 -12.68 -7.73
N GLY A 119 -8.07 -11.96 -8.56
CA GLY A 119 -6.61 -11.98 -8.57
C GLY A 119 -6.00 -12.99 -9.53
N VAL A 120 -6.82 -13.66 -10.36
CA VAL A 120 -6.37 -14.49 -11.48
C VAL A 120 -6.31 -13.65 -12.76
N VAL A 121 -5.14 -13.09 -13.03
CA VAL A 121 -4.90 -12.11 -14.11
C VAL A 121 -4.52 -12.74 -15.46
N ALA A 122 -4.57 -14.06 -15.59
CA ALA A 122 -4.20 -14.77 -16.83
C ALA A 122 -4.96 -14.29 -18.09
N LYS A 123 -6.22 -13.83 -17.94
CA LYS A 123 -7.02 -13.32 -19.07
C LYS A 123 -6.51 -11.98 -19.61
N THR A 124 -5.67 -11.25 -18.88
CA THR A 124 -5.02 -10.01 -19.36
C THR A 124 -3.95 -10.29 -20.41
N GLY A 125 -3.39 -11.51 -20.43
CA GLY A 125 -2.35 -11.93 -21.37
C GLY A 125 -0.96 -11.47 -20.94
N ASN A 126 -0.12 -11.09 -21.89
CA ASN A 126 1.23 -10.63 -21.58
C ASN A 126 1.20 -9.19 -21.07
N LEU A 127 2.06 -8.91 -20.10
CA LEU A 127 2.51 -7.56 -19.78
C LEU A 127 3.81 -7.30 -20.54
N ARG A 128 3.79 -6.24 -21.36
CA ARG A 128 4.95 -5.76 -22.09
C ARG A 128 5.36 -4.38 -21.60
N ILE A 129 6.62 -4.23 -21.22
CA ILE A 129 7.21 -2.96 -20.78
C ILE A 129 8.34 -2.60 -21.75
N GLU A 130 8.23 -1.42 -22.34
CA GLU A 130 9.22 -0.83 -23.24
C GLU A 130 9.79 0.43 -22.61
N LEU A 131 11.10 0.47 -22.41
CA LEU A 131 11.83 1.61 -21.86
C LEU A 131 12.89 2.03 -22.86
N ASP A 132 12.94 3.32 -23.19
CA ASP A 132 13.96 3.90 -24.09
C ASP A 132 14.06 3.19 -25.46
N GLY A 133 12.93 2.65 -25.94
CA GLY A 133 12.83 1.91 -27.20
C GLY A 133 13.19 0.42 -27.11
N GLU A 134 13.57 -0.08 -25.94
CA GLU A 134 13.91 -1.49 -25.69
C GLU A 134 12.81 -2.20 -24.88
N THR A 135 12.51 -3.45 -25.23
CA THR A 135 11.55 -4.26 -24.46
C THR A 135 12.29 -4.94 -23.30
N VAL A 136 12.04 -4.48 -22.08
CA VAL A 136 12.68 -4.98 -20.85
C VAL A 136 11.88 -6.09 -20.16
N LEU A 137 10.60 -6.21 -20.49
CA LEU A 137 9.71 -7.29 -20.04
C LEU A 137 8.67 -7.59 -21.12
N ASP A 138 8.46 -8.86 -21.45
CA ASP A 138 7.33 -9.35 -22.24
C ASP A 138 7.04 -10.80 -21.84
N ALA A 139 6.08 -10.99 -20.94
CA ALA A 139 5.73 -12.30 -20.40
C ALA A 139 4.27 -12.35 -19.94
N PRO A 140 3.68 -13.55 -19.78
CA PRO A 140 2.33 -13.69 -19.21
C PRO A 140 2.25 -13.00 -17.85
N LEU A 141 1.30 -12.09 -17.67
CA LEU A 141 1.14 -11.32 -16.43
C LEU A 141 0.99 -12.25 -15.22
N GLN A 142 0.25 -13.35 -15.37
CA GLN A 142 0.10 -14.36 -14.31
C GLN A 142 1.44 -14.97 -13.89
N ASP A 143 2.32 -15.30 -14.85
CA ASP A 143 3.61 -15.92 -14.55
C ASP A 143 4.57 -14.94 -13.87
N ILE A 144 4.47 -13.65 -14.22
CA ILE A 144 5.23 -12.57 -13.55
C ILE A 144 4.84 -12.50 -12.07
N VAL A 145 3.55 -12.37 -11.78
CA VAL A 145 3.06 -12.15 -10.40
C VAL A 145 3.09 -13.42 -9.54
N ASP A 146 3.07 -14.60 -10.17
CA ASP A 146 3.34 -15.89 -9.51
C ASP A 146 4.83 -16.09 -9.18
N GLY A 147 5.70 -15.19 -9.64
CA GLY A 147 7.16 -15.26 -9.44
C GLY A 147 7.88 -16.31 -10.27
N LYS A 148 7.27 -16.82 -11.36
CA LYS A 148 7.84 -17.91 -12.19
C LYS A 148 9.02 -17.47 -13.05
N LEU A 149 9.20 -16.17 -13.25
CA LEU A 149 10.32 -15.61 -14.01
C LEU A 149 11.64 -15.63 -13.21
N GLY A 150 11.59 -15.80 -11.88
CA GLY A 150 12.75 -15.64 -11.02
C GLY A 150 13.11 -14.16 -10.80
N ALA A 151 14.24 -13.91 -10.14
CA ALA A 151 14.65 -12.54 -9.79
C ALA A 151 14.77 -11.65 -11.05
N PRO A 152 14.29 -10.38 -11.00
CA PRO A 152 13.78 -9.68 -9.83
C PRO A 152 12.30 -9.96 -9.50
N TYR A 153 11.59 -10.72 -10.33
CA TYR A 153 10.17 -11.05 -10.17
C TYR A 153 9.97 -12.19 -9.16
N VAL A 154 10.32 -11.94 -7.91
CA VAL A 154 10.11 -12.86 -6.78
C VAL A 154 9.45 -12.12 -5.63
N PHE A 155 8.70 -12.85 -4.80
CA PHE A 155 8.14 -12.26 -3.59
C PHE A 155 9.27 -11.75 -2.66
N PRO A 156 9.18 -10.51 -2.12
CA PRO A 156 8.00 -9.64 -2.11
C PRO A 156 7.97 -8.53 -3.18
N LEU A 157 8.86 -8.55 -4.18
CA LEU A 157 8.82 -7.60 -5.30
C LEU A 157 7.66 -7.86 -6.27
N VAL A 158 7.11 -9.07 -6.28
CA VAL A 158 5.83 -9.38 -6.90
C VAL A 158 4.94 -10.14 -5.91
N ALA A 159 3.63 -9.94 -6.00
CA ALA A 159 2.66 -10.69 -5.21
C ALA A 159 1.46 -11.10 -6.06
N HIS A 160 0.98 -12.33 -5.86
CA HIS A 160 -0.22 -12.87 -6.52
C HIS A 160 -1.48 -12.71 -5.65
N GLY A 161 -2.67 -12.98 -6.22
CA GLY A 161 -3.96 -12.73 -5.57
C GLY A 161 -4.12 -13.30 -4.15
N ARG A 162 -3.54 -14.47 -3.85
CA ARG A 162 -3.60 -15.05 -2.50
C ARG A 162 -2.69 -14.37 -1.47
N GLN A 163 -1.64 -13.67 -1.90
CA GLN A 163 -0.71 -12.96 -1.02
C GLN A 163 -1.22 -11.56 -0.67
N SER A 164 -2.05 -10.97 -1.53
CA SER A 164 -2.54 -9.59 -1.42
C SER A 164 -4.06 -9.49 -1.44
N SER A 165 -4.79 -10.57 -1.15
CA SER A 165 -6.25 -10.56 -1.06
C SER A 165 -6.95 -10.01 -2.32
N GLY A 166 -6.74 -10.68 -3.46
CA GLY A 166 -7.43 -10.41 -4.72
C GLY A 166 -6.72 -9.42 -5.67
N GLY A 167 -5.73 -8.67 -5.19
CA GLY A 167 -4.85 -7.83 -6.02
C GLY A 167 -3.57 -8.55 -6.42
N VAL A 168 -2.91 -8.12 -7.49
CA VAL A 168 -1.55 -8.55 -7.83
C VAL A 168 -0.64 -7.34 -8.04
N THR A 169 0.62 -7.44 -7.63
CA THR A 169 1.55 -6.30 -7.63
C THR A 169 2.89 -6.63 -8.28
N ILE A 170 3.53 -5.59 -8.84
CA ILE A 170 4.92 -5.56 -9.28
C ILE A 170 5.54 -4.29 -8.70
N LYS A 171 6.53 -4.47 -7.83
CA LYS A 171 7.26 -3.44 -7.07
C LYS A 171 8.72 -3.29 -7.50
N VAL A 172 9.08 -3.90 -8.64
CA VAL A 172 10.40 -3.77 -9.27
C VAL A 172 10.54 -2.33 -9.81
N PRO A 173 11.53 -1.55 -9.36
CA PRO A 173 11.71 -0.18 -9.83
C PRO A 173 12.36 -0.20 -11.21
N MET A 174 11.74 0.46 -12.20
CA MET A 174 12.21 0.41 -13.58
C MET A 174 12.51 1.82 -14.12
N PRO A 175 13.72 2.36 -13.88
CA PRO A 175 14.13 3.66 -14.40
C PRO A 175 14.27 3.69 -15.92
N TYR A 176 14.04 4.86 -16.52
CA TYR A 176 14.16 5.14 -17.95
C TYR A 176 14.61 6.58 -18.19
N ARG A 177 15.27 6.84 -19.32
CA ARG A 177 15.92 8.13 -19.62
C ARG A 177 15.13 8.99 -20.60
N GLU A 178 14.39 8.37 -21.50
CA GLU A 178 13.76 9.00 -22.65
C GLU A 178 12.27 8.69 -22.77
N SER A 179 11.85 7.46 -22.47
CA SER A 179 10.44 7.06 -22.59
C SER A 179 10.08 5.78 -21.86
N MET A 180 8.80 5.68 -21.53
CA MET A 180 8.17 4.49 -20.96
C MET A 180 6.89 4.18 -21.74
N ARG A 181 6.66 2.91 -22.06
CA ARG A 181 5.36 2.39 -22.49
C ARG A 181 5.06 1.06 -21.81
N VAL A 182 3.85 0.94 -21.25
CA VAL A 182 3.34 -0.29 -20.65
C VAL A 182 2.10 -0.74 -21.42
N THR A 183 2.12 -1.98 -21.90
CA THR A 183 1.08 -2.56 -22.76
C THR A 183 0.65 -3.92 -22.22
N THR A 184 -0.65 -4.19 -22.27
CA THR A 184 -1.22 -5.52 -22.00
C THR A 184 -1.78 -6.11 -23.29
N THR A 185 -1.69 -7.42 -23.49
CA THR A 185 -2.23 -8.06 -24.71
C THR A 185 -3.73 -7.82 -24.87
N LYS A 186 -4.46 -7.79 -23.75
CA LYS A 186 -5.91 -7.56 -23.71
C LYS A 186 -6.21 -6.55 -22.63
N ASN A 187 -7.35 -5.87 -22.77
CA ASN A 187 -7.86 -4.96 -21.76
C ASN A 187 -7.79 -5.62 -20.35
N PRO A 188 -7.08 -4.98 -19.40
CA PRO A 188 -6.82 -5.56 -18.09
C PRO A 188 -8.01 -5.43 -17.13
N LEU A 189 -9.04 -4.63 -17.46
CA LEU A 189 -10.03 -4.11 -16.53
C LEU A 189 -9.37 -3.13 -15.55
N PHE A 190 -9.10 -3.55 -14.32
CA PHE A 190 -8.54 -2.70 -13.27
C PHE A 190 -7.01 -2.70 -13.30
N HIS A 191 -6.40 -1.52 -13.29
CA HIS A 191 -4.94 -1.39 -13.17
C HIS A 191 -4.52 -0.03 -12.63
N HIS A 192 -3.37 0.00 -11.95
CA HIS A 192 -2.59 1.20 -11.65
C HIS A 192 -1.15 1.02 -12.15
N VAL A 193 -0.59 2.06 -12.77
CA VAL A 193 0.85 2.20 -13.04
C VAL A 193 1.29 3.48 -12.36
N SER A 194 1.96 3.34 -11.23
CA SER A 194 2.58 4.43 -10.48
C SER A 194 4.00 4.65 -10.98
N TYR A 195 4.32 5.89 -11.29
CA TYR A 195 5.63 6.26 -11.81
C TYR A 195 5.99 7.68 -11.40
N ARG A 196 7.27 8.03 -11.48
CA ARG A 196 7.74 9.39 -11.25
C ARG A 196 8.57 9.89 -12.42
N THR A 197 8.46 11.19 -12.67
CA THR A 197 9.25 11.89 -13.70
C THR A 197 10.36 12.69 -13.03
N PHE A 198 11.51 12.79 -13.70
CA PHE A 198 12.65 13.57 -13.27
C PHE A 198 12.86 14.80 -14.17
N ALA A 199 13.43 15.86 -13.62
CA ALA A 199 13.74 17.06 -14.40
C ALA A 199 14.94 16.87 -15.34
N SER A 200 15.84 15.93 -15.06
CA SER A 200 17.04 15.62 -15.86
C SER A 200 17.25 14.10 -15.91
N ALA A 201 17.91 13.63 -16.97
CA ALA A 201 18.35 12.24 -17.14
C ALA A 201 19.71 11.97 -16.45
N ASP A 202 20.30 12.95 -15.80
CA ASP A 202 21.60 12.81 -15.14
C ASP A 202 21.52 11.81 -13.98
N GLY A 203 22.44 10.83 -13.98
CA GLY A 203 22.47 9.78 -12.95
C GLY A 203 21.40 8.71 -13.08
N ILE A 204 20.61 8.71 -14.17
CA ILE A 204 19.58 7.71 -14.44
C ILE A 204 20.09 6.75 -15.51
N GLU A 205 20.04 5.47 -15.22
CA GLU A 205 20.29 4.40 -16.19
C GLU A 205 18.97 3.69 -16.49
N THR A 206 18.78 3.28 -17.74
CA THR A 206 17.63 2.47 -18.13
C THR A 206 17.68 1.14 -17.37
N PHE A 207 16.53 0.69 -16.88
CA PHE A 207 16.40 -0.56 -16.14
C PHE A 207 17.02 -1.74 -16.90
N ASP A 208 17.94 -2.43 -16.23
CA ASP A 208 18.51 -3.69 -16.68
C ASP A 208 17.91 -4.83 -15.85
N PRO A 209 17.09 -5.74 -16.44
CA PRO A 209 16.51 -6.85 -15.71
C PRO A 209 17.54 -7.88 -15.20
N ASP A 210 18.78 -7.85 -15.71
CA ASP A 210 19.86 -8.74 -15.28
C ASP A 210 20.70 -8.16 -14.12
N ASP A 211 20.59 -6.85 -13.82
CA ASP A 211 21.30 -6.19 -12.71
C ASP A 211 20.42 -6.09 -11.45
N VAL A 212 20.27 -7.22 -10.76
CA VAL A 212 19.42 -7.34 -9.56
C VAL A 212 20.28 -7.48 -8.29
N PRO A 213 20.23 -6.52 -7.34
CA PRO A 213 20.97 -6.61 -6.10
C PRO A 213 20.32 -7.61 -5.14
N ALA A 214 20.97 -8.77 -4.97
CA ALA A 214 20.49 -9.84 -4.09
C ALA A 214 20.34 -9.41 -2.63
N ASP A 215 21.18 -8.49 -2.16
CA ASP A 215 21.13 -7.91 -0.81
C ASP A 215 19.86 -7.06 -0.59
N VAL A 216 19.37 -6.39 -1.63
CA VAL A 216 18.08 -5.68 -1.57
C VAL A 216 16.93 -6.67 -1.43
N ILE A 217 16.92 -7.76 -2.19
CA ILE A 217 15.87 -8.79 -2.06
C ILE A 217 15.90 -9.44 -0.67
N GLU A 218 17.08 -9.79 -0.16
CA GLU A 218 17.24 -10.34 1.19
C GLU A 218 16.72 -9.37 2.26
N THR A 219 17.06 -8.08 2.13
CA THR A 219 16.56 -7.02 3.03
C THR A 219 15.05 -6.93 2.99
N LEU A 220 14.46 -6.94 1.79
CA LEU A 220 13.01 -6.91 1.64
C LEU A 220 12.35 -8.15 2.22
N GLN A 221 12.95 -9.35 2.10
CA GLN A 221 12.43 -10.60 2.65
C GLN A 221 12.49 -10.69 4.19
N ALA A 222 13.30 -9.87 4.84
CA ALA A 222 13.37 -9.78 6.31
C ALA A 222 12.28 -8.89 6.94
N PHE A 223 11.29 -8.46 6.14
CA PHE A 223 10.17 -7.62 6.58
C PHE A 223 9.48 -8.13 7.86
N GLY A 224 8.96 -7.21 8.67
CA GLY A 224 8.29 -7.54 9.94
C GLY A 224 9.19 -8.09 11.06
N THR A 225 10.44 -8.48 10.76
CA THR A 225 11.33 -9.13 11.73
C THR A 225 12.59 -8.33 12.07
N ALA A 226 13.01 -7.40 11.20
CA ALA A 226 14.23 -6.63 11.38
C ALA A 226 14.11 -5.21 10.80
N ASP A 227 14.95 -4.32 11.32
CA ASP A 227 15.19 -3.01 10.74
C ASP A 227 15.80 -3.16 9.33
N PRO A 228 15.14 -2.65 8.26
CA PRO A 228 15.62 -2.80 6.88
C PRO A 228 16.75 -1.81 6.52
N LYS A 229 17.14 -0.90 7.43
CA LYS A 229 18.15 0.13 7.17
C LYS A 229 19.55 -0.35 7.55
N PRO A 230 20.61 0.17 6.91
CA PRO A 230 21.98 -0.04 7.38
C PRO A 230 22.18 0.41 8.83
N ARG A 231 22.73 -0.47 9.68
CA ARG A 231 22.97 -0.15 11.09
C ARG A 231 24.08 0.88 11.25
N ALA A 232 23.79 2.00 11.91
CA ALA A 232 24.81 2.98 12.28
C ALA A 232 25.77 2.41 13.36
N GLY A 233 27.07 2.46 13.10
CA GLY A 233 28.10 1.88 13.99
C GLY A 233 28.22 2.55 15.37
N ASN A 234 27.62 3.71 15.55
CA ASN A 234 27.56 4.46 16.81
C ASN A 234 26.12 4.55 17.40
N ALA A 235 25.19 3.69 16.94
CA ALA A 235 23.85 3.61 17.49
C ALA A 235 23.87 3.16 18.97
N THR A 236 22.97 3.72 19.76
CA THR A 236 22.77 3.42 21.18
C THR A 236 21.30 3.24 21.47
N THR A 237 20.97 2.28 22.35
CA THR A 237 19.60 1.97 22.76
C THR A 237 19.37 2.41 24.20
N GLN A 238 18.23 3.07 24.45
CA GLN A 238 17.74 3.40 25.78
C GLN A 238 16.48 2.60 26.06
N ASP A 239 16.53 1.75 27.09
CA ASP A 239 15.38 0.99 27.58
C ASP A 239 14.66 1.72 28.71
N THR A 240 13.34 1.57 28.78
CA THR A 240 12.47 2.16 29.82
C THR A 240 11.36 1.18 30.17
N GLU A 241 11.30 0.77 31.44
CA GLU A 241 10.14 0.08 32.03
C GLU A 241 9.22 1.09 32.68
N PHE A 242 7.91 0.90 32.58
CA PHE A 242 6.93 1.84 33.13
C PHE A 242 5.56 1.22 33.42
N ASP A 243 4.94 1.76 34.46
CA ASP A 243 3.48 1.80 34.59
C ASP A 243 3.00 3.20 34.20
N LEU A 244 1.79 3.32 33.64
CA LEU A 244 1.27 4.60 33.18
C LEU A 244 -0.21 4.76 33.53
N ALA A 245 -0.51 5.59 34.53
CA ALA A 245 -1.88 5.82 34.98
C ALA A 245 -2.69 6.66 33.97
N PRO A 246 -4.04 6.63 34.03
CA PRO A 246 -4.89 7.47 33.20
C PRO A 246 -4.55 8.96 33.30
N GLY A 247 -4.38 9.62 32.15
CA GLY A 247 -4.04 11.05 32.05
C GLY A 247 -2.55 11.38 32.17
N GLU A 248 -1.72 10.41 32.52
CA GLU A 248 -0.28 10.60 32.66
C GLU A 248 0.48 10.46 31.34
N ARG A 249 1.76 10.84 31.37
CA ARG A 249 2.72 10.63 30.30
C ARG A 249 4.04 10.11 30.86
N THR A 250 4.74 9.30 30.09
CA THR A 250 6.11 8.87 30.39
C THR A 250 7.04 9.24 29.23
N SER A 251 8.30 9.55 29.56
CA SER A 251 9.35 9.83 28.57
C SER A 251 10.14 8.55 28.32
N LEU A 252 10.12 8.07 27.08
CA LEU A 252 10.90 6.90 26.64
C LEU A 252 12.33 7.28 26.24
N GLY A 253 12.52 8.53 25.79
CA GLY A 253 13.82 9.04 25.37
C GLY A 253 13.86 10.56 25.35
N SER A 254 14.99 11.12 25.79
CA SER A 254 15.29 12.56 25.71
C SER A 254 16.69 12.75 25.14
N LEU A 255 16.75 12.92 23.82
CA LEU A 255 17.99 12.95 23.04
C LEU A 255 18.47 14.39 22.86
N ARG A 256 19.79 14.60 22.87
CA ARG A 256 20.43 15.92 22.72
C ARG A 256 21.57 15.87 21.72
N GLY A 257 21.68 16.94 20.93
CA GLY A 257 22.60 17.04 19.80
C GLY A 257 21.88 16.76 18.48
N ALA A 258 22.63 16.69 17.40
CA ALA A 258 22.10 16.28 16.10
C ALA A 258 22.23 14.75 15.96
N GLY A 259 21.23 14.12 15.35
CA GLY A 259 21.19 12.68 15.16
C GLY A 259 19.87 12.20 14.57
N THR A 260 19.68 10.89 14.58
CA THR A 260 18.49 10.21 14.04
C THR A 260 18.03 9.15 15.03
N ILE A 261 16.72 9.04 15.23
CA ILE A 261 16.11 7.87 15.88
C ILE A 261 15.94 6.81 14.81
N ASP A 262 16.47 5.62 15.07
CA ASP A 262 16.52 4.52 14.11
C ASP A 262 15.39 3.50 14.36
N GLU A 263 15.04 3.30 15.63
CA GLU A 263 14.02 2.33 16.06
C GLU A 263 13.30 2.81 17.32
N LEU A 264 11.99 2.57 17.35
CA LEU A 264 11.15 2.59 18.55
C LEU A 264 10.53 1.20 18.73
N ARG A 265 10.78 0.57 19.87
CA ARG A 265 10.06 -0.63 20.32
C ARG A 265 9.14 -0.27 21.48
N VAL A 266 7.91 -0.78 21.49
CA VAL A 266 7.00 -0.73 22.63
C VAL A 266 6.39 -2.10 22.85
N ARG A 267 6.31 -2.55 24.10
CA ARG A 267 5.56 -3.74 24.49
C ARG A 267 4.68 -3.45 25.69
N ILE A 268 3.45 -3.94 25.63
CA ILE A 268 2.44 -3.74 26.66
C ILE A 268 1.82 -5.10 26.97
N PRO A 269 2.35 -5.84 27.96
CA PRO A 269 1.98 -7.25 28.19
C PRO A 269 0.51 -7.51 28.55
N GLN A 270 -0.24 -6.46 28.89
CA GLN A 270 -1.68 -6.54 29.20
C GLN A 270 -2.58 -6.42 27.96
N ILE A 271 -2.01 -6.17 26.77
CA ILE A 271 -2.75 -6.24 25.52
C ILE A 271 -3.01 -7.71 25.20
N GLU A 272 -4.22 -7.95 24.71
CA GLU A 272 -4.67 -9.24 24.20
C GLU A 272 -5.29 -8.99 22.81
N GLY A 273 -4.72 -9.62 21.79
CA GLY A 273 -5.28 -9.72 20.44
C GLY A 273 -6.28 -10.86 20.28
N ILE A 274 -6.91 -10.91 19.11
CA ILE A 274 -7.81 -12.03 18.77
C ILE A 274 -6.95 -13.30 18.65
N PRO A 275 -7.28 -14.39 19.36
CA PRO A 275 -6.54 -15.65 19.23
C PRO A 275 -6.57 -16.19 17.80
N ASP A 276 -5.42 -16.67 17.30
CA ASP A 276 -5.29 -17.17 15.93
C ASP A 276 -6.17 -18.39 15.65
N ASP A 277 -6.41 -19.22 16.66
CA ASP A 277 -7.24 -20.43 16.58
C ASP A 277 -8.75 -20.15 16.61
N LEU A 278 -9.15 -18.88 16.75
CA LEU A 278 -10.55 -18.50 16.83
C LEU A 278 -11.24 -18.49 15.46
N TYR A 279 -10.51 -18.17 14.40
CA TYR A 279 -11.02 -18.20 13.03
C TYR A 279 -10.77 -19.56 12.40
N ILE A 280 -11.82 -20.12 11.81
CA ILE A 280 -11.78 -21.40 11.10
C ILE A 280 -12.15 -21.12 9.65
N THR A 281 -11.26 -21.49 8.73
CA THR A 281 -11.56 -21.51 7.30
C THR A 281 -12.08 -22.90 6.93
N ASP A 282 -13.21 -22.93 6.24
CA ASP A 282 -13.79 -24.16 5.68
C ASP A 282 -14.37 -23.83 4.30
N ASP A 283 -14.41 -24.82 3.43
CA ASP A 283 -15.03 -24.72 2.12
C ASP A 283 -16.38 -25.42 2.10
N GLY A 284 -17.26 -24.99 1.19
CA GLY A 284 -18.67 -25.37 1.23
C GLY A 284 -19.41 -25.22 -0.09
N ARG A 285 -20.67 -25.64 -0.07
CA ARG A 285 -21.66 -25.43 -1.13
C ARG A 285 -22.97 -24.91 -0.55
N ALA A 286 -23.78 -24.23 -1.37
CA ALA A 286 -25.15 -23.87 -1.02
C ALA A 286 -26.14 -24.16 -2.15
N PHE A 287 -27.39 -24.45 -1.79
CA PHE A 287 -28.43 -24.85 -2.73
C PHE A 287 -29.82 -24.32 -2.37
N LYS A 288 -30.73 -24.38 -3.34
CA LYS A 288 -32.19 -24.19 -3.19
C LYS A 288 -33.03 -25.44 -3.44
N GLY A 289 -32.38 -26.55 -3.81
CA GLY A 289 -33.02 -27.86 -4.00
C GLY A 289 -32.72 -28.81 -2.84
N GLY A 290 -31.54 -29.41 -2.85
CA GLY A 290 -31.13 -30.37 -1.84
C GLY A 290 -29.76 -30.97 -2.11
N SER A 291 -29.24 -31.72 -1.15
CA SER A 291 -28.08 -32.58 -1.36
C SER A 291 -28.35 -34.00 -0.89
N THR A 292 -27.61 -34.96 -1.42
CA THR A 292 -27.70 -36.38 -1.04
C THR A 292 -26.32 -36.99 -1.03
N PHE A 293 -26.00 -37.73 0.03
CA PHE A 293 -24.73 -38.42 0.20
C PHE A 293 -24.92 -39.66 1.05
N THR A 294 -23.87 -40.44 1.23
CA THR A 294 -23.89 -41.69 1.97
C THR A 294 -22.79 -41.71 3.01
N VAL A 295 -23.07 -42.24 4.20
CA VAL A 295 -22.15 -42.20 5.34
C VAL A 295 -22.01 -43.57 5.99
N ALA A 296 -20.82 -43.88 6.50
CA ALA A 296 -20.51 -45.08 7.25
C ALA A 296 -20.94 -44.95 8.72
N ILE A 297 -21.48 -46.04 9.25
CA ILE A 297 -21.89 -46.15 10.65
C ILE A 297 -21.52 -47.52 11.20
N ASP A 298 -21.46 -47.62 12.53
CA ASP A 298 -21.22 -48.89 13.17
C ASP A 298 -22.49 -49.75 13.15
N PRO A 299 -22.47 -51.00 12.65
CA PRO A 299 -23.66 -51.85 12.59
C PRO A 299 -24.28 -52.17 13.96
N ASP A 300 -23.51 -52.09 15.04
CA ASP A 300 -23.99 -52.30 16.41
C ASP A 300 -24.41 -50.99 17.10
N ASN A 301 -24.69 -49.92 16.34
CA ASN A 301 -25.18 -48.66 16.88
C ASN A 301 -26.55 -48.78 17.56
N GLU A 302 -26.78 -47.94 18.56
CA GLU A 302 -28.07 -47.75 19.25
C GLU A 302 -28.80 -46.48 18.76
N GLY A 303 -28.34 -45.93 17.63
CA GLY A 303 -28.71 -44.62 17.10
C GLY A 303 -27.48 -43.93 16.52
N VAL A 304 -27.69 -42.84 15.78
CA VAL A 304 -26.61 -42.07 15.15
C VAL A 304 -26.88 -40.59 15.39
N GLU A 305 -25.86 -39.84 15.79
CA GLU A 305 -25.89 -38.39 15.77
C GLU A 305 -25.28 -37.90 14.46
N ILE A 306 -26.03 -37.08 13.72
CA ILE A 306 -25.50 -36.37 12.56
C ILE A 306 -25.36 -34.92 12.98
N THR A 307 -24.14 -34.38 12.89
CA THR A 307 -23.84 -32.98 13.14
C THR A 307 -23.49 -32.29 11.83
N LYS A 308 -24.15 -31.18 11.53
CA LYS A 308 -23.90 -30.35 10.35
C LYS A 308 -23.27 -29.02 10.75
N ARG A 309 -22.17 -28.64 10.11
CA ARG A 309 -21.66 -27.27 10.10
C ARG A 309 -22.34 -26.46 9.01
N ALA A 310 -22.88 -25.30 9.40
CA ALA A 310 -23.38 -24.25 8.52
C ALA A 310 -22.76 -22.91 8.92
N ASP A 311 -22.70 -21.97 7.99
CA ASP A 311 -22.49 -20.58 8.35
C ASP A 311 -23.83 -19.87 8.63
N THR A 312 -23.75 -18.77 9.34
CA THR A 312 -24.88 -17.90 9.68
C THR A 312 -24.80 -16.55 8.98
N LEU A 313 -24.12 -16.48 7.82
CA LEU A 313 -24.12 -15.30 6.96
C LEU A 313 -25.54 -15.08 6.41
N ILE A 314 -26.18 -16.16 5.95
CA ILE A 314 -27.57 -16.17 5.47
C ILE A 314 -28.53 -16.48 6.62
N GLY A 315 -29.57 -15.66 6.73
CA GLY A 315 -30.62 -15.79 7.75
C GLY A 315 -31.68 -16.83 7.40
N ASN A 316 -32.40 -17.27 8.43
CA ASN A 316 -33.61 -18.09 8.37
C ASN A 316 -33.43 -19.40 7.58
N GLN A 317 -32.23 -19.99 7.57
CA GLN A 317 -31.97 -21.20 6.81
C GLN A 317 -32.72 -22.38 7.41
N LYS A 318 -33.51 -23.06 6.58
CA LYS A 318 -34.32 -24.21 6.98
C LYS A 318 -34.22 -25.31 5.94
N SER A 319 -33.83 -26.50 6.39
CA SER A 319 -33.80 -27.71 5.57
C SER A 319 -34.11 -28.96 6.37
N LYS A 320 -34.73 -29.95 5.73
CA LYS A 320 -35.09 -31.23 6.36
C LYS A 320 -33.92 -32.21 6.25
N LEU A 321 -33.67 -32.94 7.32
CA LEU A 321 -32.81 -34.12 7.30
C LEU A 321 -33.67 -35.35 7.03
N ILE A 322 -33.44 -36.01 5.90
CA ILE A 322 -34.10 -37.24 5.51
C ILE A 322 -33.05 -38.35 5.51
N VAL A 323 -33.22 -39.38 6.32
CA VAL A 323 -32.30 -40.53 6.40
C VAL A 323 -33.04 -41.77 5.96
N GLU A 324 -32.50 -42.47 4.95
CA GLU A 324 -33.08 -43.70 4.41
C GLU A 324 -34.55 -43.51 3.94
N GLY A 325 -34.90 -42.30 3.51
CA GLY A 325 -36.24 -41.93 3.04
C GLY A 325 -37.20 -41.46 4.14
N GLU A 326 -36.80 -41.45 5.41
CA GLU A 326 -37.61 -40.97 6.53
C GLU A 326 -37.16 -39.57 6.99
N ASP A 327 -38.12 -38.65 7.23
CA ASP A 327 -37.88 -37.32 7.80
C ASP A 327 -37.56 -37.46 9.30
N VAL A 328 -36.32 -37.13 9.68
CA VAL A 328 -35.81 -37.33 11.05
C VAL A 328 -35.61 -36.03 11.81
N GLY A 329 -35.78 -34.89 11.15
CA GLY A 329 -35.61 -33.59 11.79
C GLY A 329 -35.39 -32.45 10.81
N THR A 330 -35.17 -31.26 11.34
CA THR A 330 -34.98 -30.04 10.55
C THR A 330 -33.80 -29.26 11.09
N TRP A 331 -32.91 -28.85 10.19
CA TRP A 331 -31.88 -27.85 10.44
C TRP A 331 -32.53 -26.47 10.40
N GLU A 332 -32.33 -25.65 11.44
CA GLU A 332 -32.88 -24.30 11.53
C GLU A 332 -31.84 -23.31 12.07
N THR A 333 -31.52 -22.28 11.29
CA THR A 333 -30.86 -21.07 11.79
C THR A 333 -31.89 -19.94 11.93
N THR A 334 -31.65 -19.01 12.85
CA THR A 334 -32.56 -17.88 13.10
C THR A 334 -32.08 -16.65 12.35
N GLU A 335 -31.52 -15.65 13.04
CA GLU A 335 -31.11 -14.39 12.44
C GLU A 335 -29.68 -14.46 11.89
N PRO A 336 -29.38 -13.75 10.78
CA PRO A 336 -28.04 -13.72 10.22
C PRO A 336 -27.08 -12.97 11.16
N THR A 337 -26.03 -13.64 11.58
CA THR A 337 -25.00 -13.08 12.48
C THR A 337 -23.98 -12.24 11.74
N GLY A 338 -24.06 -12.17 10.40
CA GLY A 338 -23.00 -11.57 9.56
C GLY A 338 -21.84 -12.51 9.29
N GLY A 339 -21.92 -13.77 9.71
CA GLY A 339 -20.92 -14.80 9.44
C GLY A 339 -20.30 -15.38 10.71
N GLN A 340 -20.90 -16.48 11.20
CA GLN A 340 -20.36 -17.34 12.25
C GLN A 340 -20.60 -18.79 11.90
N TRP A 341 -19.73 -19.68 12.37
CA TRP A 341 -19.98 -21.12 12.32
C TRP A 341 -21.05 -21.50 13.33
N ALA A 342 -21.97 -22.36 12.90
CA ALA A 342 -22.96 -22.99 13.75
C ALA A 342 -23.01 -24.48 13.44
N ASP A 343 -22.90 -25.29 14.49
CA ASP A 343 -23.08 -26.72 14.41
C ASP A 343 -24.48 -27.07 14.92
N GLN A 344 -25.18 -27.91 14.19
CA GLN A 344 -26.49 -28.44 14.58
C GLN A 344 -26.41 -29.96 14.59
N THR A 345 -26.94 -30.59 15.63
CA THR A 345 -26.97 -32.05 15.77
C THR A 345 -28.41 -32.55 15.75
N ILE A 346 -28.69 -33.55 14.93
CA ILE A 346 -29.95 -34.29 14.93
C ILE A 346 -29.65 -35.76 15.25
N GLU A 347 -30.37 -36.28 16.25
CA GLU A 347 -30.35 -37.70 16.61
C GLU A 347 -31.24 -38.50 15.65
N VAL A 348 -30.67 -39.56 15.08
CA VAL A 348 -31.35 -40.52 14.23
C VAL A 348 -31.58 -41.81 15.04
N PRO A 349 -32.84 -42.24 15.23
CA PRO A 349 -33.15 -43.36 16.10
C PRO A 349 -32.68 -44.70 15.52
N ALA A 350 -32.36 -45.66 16.41
CA ALA A 350 -32.03 -47.04 16.06
C ALA A 350 -33.04 -47.72 15.12
N SER A 351 -34.32 -47.31 15.14
CA SER A 351 -35.34 -47.84 14.23
C SER A 351 -34.99 -47.63 12.74
N ILE A 352 -34.16 -46.65 12.43
CA ILE A 352 -33.70 -46.32 11.08
C ILE A 352 -32.30 -46.89 10.79
N THR A 353 -31.45 -46.97 11.82
CA THR A 353 -29.99 -47.20 11.69
C THR A 353 -29.49 -48.58 12.15
N ALA A 354 -30.25 -49.32 12.96
CA ALA A 354 -29.79 -50.57 13.56
C ALA A 354 -29.43 -51.63 12.51
N GLY A 355 -28.28 -52.28 12.68
CA GLY A 355 -27.79 -53.34 11.79
C GLY A 355 -27.27 -52.86 10.43
N LYS A 356 -27.29 -51.55 10.15
CA LYS A 356 -26.75 -50.98 8.92
C LYS A 356 -25.31 -50.52 9.14
N SER A 357 -24.48 -50.67 8.10
CA SER A 357 -23.10 -50.14 8.10
C SER A 357 -22.95 -48.90 7.24
N LYS A 358 -24.00 -48.51 6.50
CA LYS A 358 -24.05 -47.31 5.65
C LYS A 358 -25.46 -46.73 5.71
N LEU A 359 -25.58 -45.41 5.66
CA LEU A 359 -26.84 -44.67 5.54
C LEU A 359 -26.81 -43.77 4.31
N THR A 360 -27.97 -43.58 3.69
CA THR A 360 -28.21 -42.53 2.69
C THR A 360 -28.87 -41.34 3.39
N VAL A 361 -28.24 -40.17 3.27
CA VAL A 361 -28.67 -38.92 3.88
C VAL A 361 -29.07 -37.95 2.78
N ARG A 362 -30.23 -37.31 2.91
CA ARG A 362 -30.67 -36.19 2.07
C ARG A 362 -30.93 -34.97 2.95
N ASN A 363 -30.32 -33.85 2.57
CA ASN A 363 -30.60 -32.53 3.14
C ASN A 363 -31.48 -31.76 2.15
N GLU A 364 -32.75 -31.53 2.48
CA GLU A 364 -33.75 -30.99 1.55
C GLU A 364 -34.14 -29.56 1.90
N PHE A 365 -34.03 -28.64 0.94
CA PHE A 365 -34.35 -27.22 1.13
C PHE A 365 -35.83 -27.02 1.52
N VAL A 366 -36.08 -26.17 2.52
CA VAL A 366 -37.43 -25.74 2.91
C VAL A 366 -37.62 -24.23 2.70
N GLY A 367 -36.65 -23.42 3.13
CA GLY A 367 -36.71 -21.97 3.00
C GLY A 367 -35.50 -21.28 3.62
N SER A 368 -35.19 -20.08 3.16
CA SER A 368 -34.16 -19.19 3.72
C SER A 368 -34.26 -17.79 3.12
N ASP A 369 -33.47 -16.84 3.64
CA ASP A 369 -33.37 -15.51 3.04
C ASP A 369 -32.64 -15.51 1.69
N LEU A 370 -31.73 -16.47 1.44
CA LEU A 370 -31.04 -16.65 0.17
C LEU A 370 -30.98 -18.12 -0.26
N ASP A 371 -30.21 -18.97 0.44
CA ASP A 371 -30.01 -20.39 0.18
C ASP A 371 -29.78 -21.17 1.48
N VAL A 372 -29.54 -22.48 1.41
CA VAL A 372 -29.06 -23.29 2.53
C VAL A 372 -27.64 -23.73 2.23
N ASN A 373 -26.70 -23.41 3.12
CA ASN A 373 -25.30 -23.80 2.98
C ASN A 373 -24.95 -25.06 3.78
N GLU A 374 -23.89 -25.73 3.36
CA GLU A 374 -23.29 -26.89 4.03
C GLU A 374 -21.80 -26.97 3.73
N PHE A 375 -21.03 -27.29 4.77
CA PHE A 375 -19.56 -27.32 4.73
C PHE A 375 -19.06 -28.69 5.16
N ARG A 376 -19.53 -29.17 6.32
CA ARG A 376 -19.09 -30.44 6.88
C ARG A 376 -20.19 -31.16 7.63
N TYR A 377 -20.19 -32.48 7.52
CA TYR A 377 -20.99 -33.37 8.36
C TYR A 377 -20.09 -34.28 9.17
N TRP A 378 -20.44 -34.44 10.45
CA TRP A 378 -19.86 -35.44 11.32
C TRP A 378 -20.93 -36.46 11.69
N VAL A 379 -20.57 -37.73 11.57
CA VAL A 379 -21.48 -38.84 11.83
C VAL A 379 -20.92 -39.67 12.96
N ASP A 380 -21.62 -39.67 14.08
CA ASP A 380 -21.22 -40.32 15.31
C ASP A 380 -22.20 -41.45 15.62
N SER A 381 -21.74 -42.69 15.60
CA SER A 381 -22.56 -43.84 16.01
C SER A 381 -22.61 -43.91 17.54
N VAL A 382 -23.80 -44.01 18.10
CA VAL A 382 -24.01 -44.06 19.55
C VAL A 382 -23.96 -45.50 20.05
N LYS A 383 -23.13 -45.77 21.07
CA LYS A 383 -23.05 -47.09 21.73
C LYS A 383 -22.99 -46.94 23.24
N GLY A 384 -23.94 -47.56 23.95
CA GLY A 384 -24.01 -47.44 25.41
C GLY A 384 -24.25 -46.00 25.87
N GLY A 385 -24.89 -45.19 25.03
CA GLY A 385 -25.12 -43.76 25.24
C GLY A 385 -23.95 -42.83 24.90
N GLU A 386 -22.82 -43.35 24.43
CA GLU A 386 -21.64 -42.54 24.07
C GLU A 386 -21.51 -42.41 22.54
N PRO A 387 -21.51 -41.20 21.98
CA PRO A 387 -21.28 -40.98 20.55
C PRO A 387 -19.81 -41.23 20.19
N THR A 388 -19.55 -41.98 19.12
CA THR A 388 -18.22 -42.21 18.57
C THR A 388 -18.20 -41.90 17.09
N ARG A 389 -17.24 -41.06 16.65
CA ARG A 389 -17.05 -40.70 15.24
C ARG A 389 -16.86 -41.94 14.38
N THR A 390 -17.79 -42.17 13.46
CA THR A 390 -17.70 -43.24 12.46
C THR A 390 -17.45 -42.73 11.05
N ASP A 391 -17.85 -41.49 10.75
CA ASP A 391 -17.59 -40.90 9.43
C ASP A 391 -17.53 -39.37 9.45
N THR A 392 -16.93 -38.77 8.42
CA THR A 392 -16.90 -37.32 8.22
C THR A 392 -17.00 -37.00 6.74
N VAL A 393 -18.02 -36.22 6.38
CA VAL A 393 -18.24 -35.76 5.01
C VAL A 393 -17.80 -34.31 4.93
N ASP A 394 -16.80 -34.05 4.11
CA ASP A 394 -16.31 -32.72 3.78
C ASP A 394 -16.91 -32.32 2.44
N ILE A 395 -17.45 -31.12 2.32
CA ILE A 395 -18.19 -30.68 1.14
C ILE A 395 -17.60 -29.36 0.68
N GLY A 396 -17.18 -29.27 -0.58
CA GLY A 396 -16.70 -28.03 -1.14
C GLY A 396 -15.63 -28.19 -2.21
N PRO A 397 -15.17 -27.06 -2.77
CA PRO A 397 -14.24 -27.01 -3.89
C PRO A 397 -12.78 -27.37 -3.55
N SER A 398 -12.40 -27.55 -2.29
CA SER A 398 -11.04 -27.96 -1.90
C SER A 398 -10.73 -29.37 -2.36
N ASP A 399 -9.44 -29.72 -2.48
CA ASP A 399 -9.05 -31.10 -2.84
C ASP A 399 -9.60 -32.13 -1.84
N ALA A 400 -9.59 -31.79 -0.55
CA ALA A 400 -10.16 -32.62 0.52
C ALA A 400 -11.69 -32.74 0.41
N GLY A 401 -12.38 -31.62 0.15
CA GLY A 401 -13.81 -31.58 -0.12
C GLY A 401 -14.19 -32.46 -1.32
N GLN A 402 -13.52 -32.30 -2.46
CA GLN A 402 -13.79 -33.08 -3.66
C GLN A 402 -13.50 -34.59 -3.49
N GLU A 403 -12.43 -34.95 -2.78
CA GLU A 403 -12.14 -36.35 -2.44
C GLU A 403 -13.23 -36.94 -1.54
N SER A 404 -13.67 -36.18 -0.54
CA SER A 404 -14.72 -36.60 0.39
C SER A 404 -16.08 -36.70 -0.30
N GLU A 405 -16.49 -35.71 -1.10
CA GLU A 405 -17.71 -35.75 -1.91
C GLU A 405 -17.78 -37.00 -2.78
N LYS A 406 -16.66 -37.35 -3.43
CA LYS A 406 -16.56 -38.56 -4.24
C LYS A 406 -16.65 -39.84 -3.42
N ALA A 407 -16.02 -39.88 -2.23
CA ALA A 407 -16.05 -41.04 -1.34
C ALA A 407 -17.47 -41.32 -0.79
N HIS A 408 -18.27 -40.26 -0.63
CA HIS A 408 -19.61 -40.32 -0.04
C HIS A 408 -20.75 -40.32 -1.08
N ASP A 409 -20.45 -40.45 -2.37
CA ASP A 409 -21.44 -40.38 -3.47
C ASP A 409 -22.28 -39.09 -3.43
N TYR A 410 -21.66 -37.97 -3.03
CA TYR A 410 -22.32 -36.68 -2.86
C TYR A 410 -22.91 -36.15 -4.17
N LYS A 411 -24.14 -35.64 -4.10
CA LYS A 411 -24.88 -35.01 -5.19
C LYS A 411 -25.62 -33.80 -4.67
N ILE A 412 -25.64 -32.73 -5.46
CA ILE A 412 -26.33 -31.48 -5.14
C ILE A 412 -27.32 -31.13 -6.26
N GLU A 413 -28.49 -30.64 -5.87
CA GLU A 413 -29.59 -30.20 -6.72
C GLU A 413 -29.79 -28.69 -6.54
N ASP A 414 -29.82 -27.95 -7.65
CA ASP A 414 -29.98 -26.48 -7.65
C ASP A 414 -28.92 -25.76 -6.79
N GLN A 415 -27.64 -26.08 -7.04
CA GLN A 415 -26.51 -25.39 -6.44
C GLN A 415 -26.48 -23.93 -6.89
N VAL A 416 -26.33 -23.03 -5.93
CA VAL A 416 -26.26 -21.58 -6.17
C VAL A 416 -24.95 -20.95 -5.71
N TRP A 417 -24.17 -21.65 -4.87
CA TRP A 417 -22.87 -21.19 -4.38
C TRP A 417 -21.92 -22.36 -4.11
N GLU A 418 -20.63 -22.10 -4.27
CA GLU A 418 -19.51 -22.87 -3.72
C GLU A 418 -18.36 -21.91 -3.42
N GLY A 419 -17.56 -22.20 -2.39
CA GLY A 419 -16.45 -21.32 -2.03
C GLY A 419 -15.88 -21.58 -0.66
N TYR A 420 -15.11 -20.63 -0.15
CA TYR A 420 -14.46 -20.66 1.15
C TYR A 420 -15.04 -19.56 2.04
N HIS A 421 -15.25 -19.87 3.31
CA HIS A 421 -15.58 -18.89 4.34
C HIS A 421 -14.61 -19.03 5.52
N THR A 422 -14.29 -17.91 6.15
CA THR A 422 -13.47 -17.86 7.37
C THR A 422 -14.27 -17.16 8.46
N TYR A 423 -14.74 -17.92 9.45
CA TYR A 423 -15.59 -17.42 10.52
C TYR A 423 -15.16 -17.93 11.89
N THR A 424 -15.75 -17.33 12.92
CA THR A 424 -15.63 -17.78 14.31
C THR A 424 -16.90 -18.54 14.72
N TYR A 425 -16.80 -19.43 15.71
CA TYR A 425 -17.97 -19.85 16.50
C TYR A 425 -18.41 -18.72 17.45
N PRO A 426 -19.62 -18.78 18.04
CA PRO A 426 -20.05 -17.80 19.04
C PRO A 426 -19.00 -17.55 20.12
N ILE A 427 -18.56 -16.29 20.23
CA ILE A 427 -17.43 -15.89 21.07
C ILE A 427 -17.87 -15.79 22.53
N ASP A 428 -17.02 -16.25 23.45
CA ASP A 428 -17.22 -16.05 24.89
C ASP A 428 -17.33 -14.54 25.23
N PRO A 429 -18.44 -14.07 25.84
CA PRO A 429 -18.60 -12.68 26.24
C PRO A 429 -17.49 -12.13 27.15
N ALA A 430 -16.83 -13.00 27.93
CA ALA A 430 -15.70 -12.58 28.77
C ALA A 430 -14.43 -12.30 27.94
N LEU A 431 -14.18 -13.09 26.89
CA LEU A 431 -13.15 -12.82 25.89
C LEU A 431 -13.43 -11.52 25.15
N GLU A 432 -14.64 -11.33 24.64
CA GLU A 432 -15.00 -10.10 23.91
C GLU A 432 -14.78 -8.85 24.79
N LYS A 433 -15.15 -8.91 26.07
CA LYS A 433 -14.91 -7.82 27.02
C LYS A 433 -13.43 -7.57 27.29
N ARG A 434 -12.56 -8.59 27.23
CA ARG A 434 -11.10 -8.46 27.34
C ARG A 434 -10.53 -7.76 26.11
N LEU A 435 -10.83 -8.26 24.92
CA LEU A 435 -10.37 -7.68 23.65
C LEU A 435 -10.82 -6.22 23.50
N ALA A 436 -12.08 -5.91 23.83
CA ALA A 436 -12.58 -4.54 23.80
C ALA A 436 -11.83 -3.58 24.77
N ARG A 437 -11.20 -4.09 25.83
CA ARG A 437 -10.32 -3.30 26.71
C ARG A 437 -8.99 -3.03 26.00
N SER A 438 -8.36 -4.05 25.43
CA SER A 438 -7.14 -3.94 24.62
C SER A 438 -7.30 -2.92 23.49
N ASP A 439 -8.36 -3.05 22.68
CA ASP A 439 -8.65 -2.14 21.55
C ASP A 439 -8.78 -0.69 22.00
N ARG A 440 -9.48 -0.45 23.11
CA ARG A 440 -9.63 0.91 23.68
C ARG A 440 -8.29 1.45 24.18
N LEU A 441 -7.45 0.61 24.76
CA LEU A 441 -6.15 1.02 25.24
C LEU A 441 -5.22 1.37 24.08
N LEU A 442 -5.12 0.53 23.05
CA LEU A 442 -4.33 0.80 21.83
C LEU A 442 -4.80 2.06 21.10
N ARG A 443 -6.10 2.36 21.12
CA ARG A 443 -6.69 3.57 20.51
C ARG A 443 -6.44 4.84 21.33
N LYS A 444 -6.18 4.73 22.64
CA LYS A 444 -6.12 5.87 23.57
C LYS A 444 -4.73 6.11 24.17
N LEU A 445 -3.84 5.12 24.14
CA LEU A 445 -2.41 5.35 24.27
C LEU A 445 -1.93 6.06 23.01
N ARG A 446 -1.12 7.10 23.19
CA ARG A 446 -0.63 7.90 22.08
C ARG A 446 0.89 8.00 22.12
N VAL A 447 1.50 7.72 20.98
CA VAL A 447 2.90 7.98 20.69
C VAL A 447 3.03 9.46 20.35
N GLN A 448 3.85 10.19 21.10
CA GLN A 448 4.13 11.61 20.87
C GLN A 448 5.63 11.83 20.71
N LEU A 449 6.03 12.37 19.56
CA LEU A 449 7.42 12.72 19.28
C LEU A 449 7.53 14.20 19.00
N ALA A 450 8.54 14.82 19.60
CA ALA A 450 8.92 16.19 19.34
C ALA A 450 10.37 16.27 18.89
N PHE A 451 10.60 16.95 17.77
CA PHE A 451 11.92 17.24 17.22
C PHE A 451 12.15 18.75 17.26
N ASP A 452 13.29 19.16 17.82
CA ASP A 452 13.72 20.56 17.86
C ASP A 452 12.67 21.53 18.44
N GLY A 453 11.95 21.07 19.46
CA GLY A 453 10.91 21.81 20.17
C GLY A 453 9.54 21.80 19.49
N ARG A 454 9.36 21.07 18.39
CA ARG A 454 8.09 20.94 17.66
C ARG A 454 7.57 19.51 17.75
N ARG A 455 6.31 19.35 18.18
CA ARG A 455 5.64 18.03 18.15
C ARG A 455 5.14 17.74 16.74
N THR A 456 5.73 16.75 16.08
CA THR A 456 5.42 16.33 14.70
C THR A 456 4.66 15.01 14.63
N VAL A 457 4.66 14.25 15.74
CA VAL A 457 3.90 13.00 15.89
C VAL A 457 2.97 13.12 17.09
N ASP A 458 1.69 12.82 16.85
CA ASP A 458 0.71 12.53 17.89
C ASP A 458 -0.28 11.52 17.31
N ALA A 459 -0.07 10.22 17.53
CA ALA A 459 -0.87 9.15 16.91
C ALA A 459 -1.32 8.09 17.94
N PRO A 460 -2.50 7.44 17.78
CA PRO A 460 -2.88 6.26 18.55
C PRO A 460 -1.85 5.15 18.39
N LEU A 461 -1.53 4.44 19.48
CA LEU A 461 -0.51 3.40 19.49
C LEU A 461 -0.82 2.30 18.46
N GLY A 462 -2.01 1.72 18.50
CA GLY A 462 -2.36 0.62 17.60
C GLY A 462 -2.40 1.03 16.11
N GLU A 463 -2.81 2.27 15.81
CA GLU A 463 -2.85 2.76 14.42
C GLU A 463 -1.47 3.17 13.93
N PHE A 464 -0.58 3.67 14.80
CA PHE A 464 0.81 3.99 14.44
C PHE A 464 1.61 2.75 14.03
N PHE A 465 1.30 1.58 14.60
CA PHE A 465 1.97 0.31 14.31
C PHE A 465 1.22 -0.61 13.32
N GLY A 466 0.08 -0.18 12.75
CA GLY A 466 -0.49 -0.80 11.54
C GLY A 466 -1.92 -1.34 11.64
N SER A 467 -2.39 -1.76 12.83
CA SER A 467 -3.74 -2.36 12.94
C SER A 467 -4.84 -1.33 13.23
N GLY A 468 -4.71 -0.52 14.29
CA GLY A 468 -5.70 0.50 14.68
C GLY A 468 -7.11 0.00 15.10
N LEU A 469 -7.50 -1.23 14.74
CA LEU A 469 -8.76 -1.89 15.13
C LEU A 469 -8.59 -2.91 16.26
N GLY A 470 -7.37 -3.16 16.71
CA GLY A 470 -7.03 -4.06 17.80
C GLY A 470 -5.55 -4.40 17.75
N GLU A 471 -5.14 -5.42 18.48
CA GLU A 471 -3.86 -6.08 18.21
C GLU A 471 -4.10 -7.13 17.12
N SER A 472 -3.25 -7.10 16.09
CA SER A 472 -3.17 -8.08 15.02
C SER A 472 -1.72 -8.14 14.55
N GLU A 473 -1.32 -9.25 13.94
CA GLU A 473 0.00 -9.37 13.34
C GLU A 473 0.16 -8.36 12.21
N VAL A 474 1.22 -7.56 12.28
CA VAL A 474 1.63 -6.62 11.22
C VAL A 474 3.11 -6.84 10.96
N THR A 475 3.44 -7.08 9.70
CA THR A 475 4.77 -7.42 9.20
C THR A 475 5.19 -6.45 8.08
N SER A 476 4.85 -5.18 8.20
CA SER A 476 5.32 -4.19 7.21
C SER A 476 6.85 -4.03 7.28
N LEU A 477 7.42 -3.39 6.26
CA LEU A 477 8.86 -3.15 6.19
C LEU A 477 9.34 -2.08 7.19
N MET A 478 8.52 -1.06 7.48
CA MET A 478 8.93 0.09 8.30
C MET A 478 8.33 0.09 9.71
N TYR A 479 7.40 -0.82 10.00
CA TYR A 479 6.88 -1.08 11.33
C TYR A 479 6.27 -2.48 11.43
N ALA A 480 6.18 -3.01 12.65
CA ALA A 480 5.59 -4.31 12.91
C ALA A 480 4.79 -4.31 14.21
N MET A 481 3.80 -5.20 14.26
CA MET A 481 3.14 -5.64 15.49
C MET A 481 3.34 -7.15 15.57
N GLN A 482 4.32 -7.58 16.36
CA GLN A 482 4.50 -8.99 16.69
C GLN A 482 3.58 -9.30 17.87
N THR A 483 2.81 -10.38 17.77
CA THR A 483 1.80 -10.79 18.75
C THR A 483 2.26 -11.97 19.62
N ASP A 484 3.41 -12.58 19.29
CA ASP A 484 4.05 -13.63 20.07
C ASP A 484 4.66 -13.09 21.38
N ASP A 485 4.87 -13.98 22.37
CA ASP A 485 5.57 -13.70 23.64
C ASP A 485 5.18 -12.38 24.36
N LYS A 486 3.87 -12.09 24.43
CA LYS A 486 3.27 -10.90 25.07
C LYS A 486 3.44 -9.59 24.28
N GLY A 487 3.71 -9.68 22.98
CA GLY A 487 3.52 -8.66 21.95
C GLY A 487 4.55 -7.52 21.96
N SER A 488 5.34 -7.38 20.90
CA SER A 488 6.27 -6.25 20.72
C SER A 488 5.98 -5.51 19.41
N TYR A 489 5.90 -4.18 19.49
CA TYR A 489 5.63 -3.34 18.33
C TYR A 489 6.87 -2.52 17.99
N PHE A 490 7.23 -2.51 16.71
CA PHE A 490 8.47 -1.91 16.21
C PHE A 490 8.17 -0.86 15.16
N ALA A 491 8.94 0.23 15.16
CA ALA A 491 8.90 1.23 14.11
C ALA A 491 10.33 1.62 13.76
N TRP A 492 10.68 1.42 12.49
CA TRP A 492 12.02 1.59 11.93
C TRP A 492 12.11 2.82 11.02
N TRP A 493 11.20 3.79 11.16
CA TRP A 493 11.31 5.04 10.43
C TRP A 493 12.59 5.80 10.84
N PRO A 494 13.43 6.29 9.90
CA PRO A 494 14.54 7.17 10.25
C PRO A 494 14.00 8.55 10.66
N MET A 495 14.11 8.92 11.94
CA MET A 495 13.53 10.16 12.46
C MET A 495 14.62 11.19 12.84
N PRO A 496 15.01 12.10 11.92
CA PRO A 496 16.12 13.04 12.15
C PRO A 496 15.76 14.19 13.10
N TYR A 497 16.75 14.67 13.86
CA TYR A 497 16.67 15.84 14.73
C TYR A 497 17.98 16.64 14.75
N GLY A 498 17.91 17.96 14.72
CA GLY A 498 19.08 18.84 14.64
C GLY A 498 19.67 19.24 15.99
N HIS A 499 18.84 19.28 17.04
CA HIS A 499 19.21 19.76 18.37
C HIS A 499 18.73 18.85 19.50
N ALA A 500 17.49 18.38 19.44
CA ALA A 500 16.93 17.48 20.45
C ALA A 500 15.73 16.72 19.91
N ALA A 501 15.53 15.51 20.43
CA ALA A 501 14.31 14.75 20.25
C ALA A 501 13.74 14.32 21.59
N LYS A 502 12.41 14.25 21.68
CA LYS A 502 11.70 13.73 22.85
C LYS A 502 10.68 12.70 22.37
N VAL A 503 10.72 11.51 22.96
CA VAL A 503 9.80 10.40 22.69
C VAL A 503 8.97 10.15 23.94
N GLU A 504 7.65 10.23 23.84
CA GLU A 504 6.71 10.07 24.95
C GLU A 504 5.56 9.13 24.61
N LEU A 505 5.07 8.41 25.61
CA LEU A 505 3.76 7.78 25.59
C LEU A 505 2.81 8.54 26.50
N VAL A 506 1.59 8.78 26.03
CA VAL A 506 0.53 9.48 26.76
C VAL A 506 -0.69 8.59 26.89
N ASN A 507 -1.15 8.35 28.11
CA ASN A 507 -2.33 7.54 28.37
C ASN A 507 -3.59 8.41 28.42
N ARG A 508 -4.35 8.45 27.32
CA ARG A 508 -5.67 9.10 27.28
C ARG A 508 -6.83 8.13 27.51
N SER A 509 -6.53 6.92 27.98
CA SER A 509 -7.53 5.91 28.32
C SER A 509 -8.02 6.11 29.75
N ARG A 510 -8.89 5.22 30.22
CA ARG A 510 -9.33 5.14 31.63
C ARG A 510 -8.68 3.98 32.39
N GLN A 511 -7.69 3.32 31.78
CA GLN A 511 -7.06 2.11 32.29
C GLN A 511 -5.58 2.40 32.53
N THR A 512 -5.04 1.91 33.63
CA THR A 512 -3.60 1.93 33.87
C THR A 512 -2.91 0.97 32.90
N VAL A 513 -1.73 1.36 32.42
CA VAL A 513 -0.78 0.45 31.76
C VAL A 513 0.14 -0.10 32.84
N GLU A 514 0.29 -1.42 32.90
CA GLU A 514 1.09 -2.12 33.91
C GLU A 514 2.17 -2.97 33.25
N GLY A 515 3.38 -2.92 33.80
CA GLY A 515 4.50 -3.78 33.40
C GLY A 515 4.93 -3.63 31.94
N ALA A 516 4.74 -2.45 31.36
CA ALA A 516 5.14 -2.17 29.98
C ALA A 516 6.62 -1.80 29.91
N ASP A 517 7.22 -2.04 28.74
CA ASP A 517 8.57 -1.60 28.43
C ASP A 517 8.67 -1.05 27.02
N ALA A 518 9.69 -0.23 26.79
CA ALA A 518 9.98 0.34 25.49
C ALA A 518 11.48 0.58 25.34
N SER A 519 11.94 0.61 24.09
CA SER A 519 13.31 0.99 23.76
C SER A 519 13.33 2.02 22.64
N VAL A 520 14.31 2.93 22.72
CA VAL A 520 14.59 3.92 21.67
C VAL A 520 16.03 3.74 21.23
N THR A 521 16.24 3.32 19.98
CA THR A 521 17.57 3.23 19.37
C THR A 521 17.82 4.48 18.53
N SER A 522 18.98 5.11 18.72
CA SER A 522 19.35 6.31 17.98
C SER A 522 20.87 6.43 17.81
N HIS A 523 21.30 7.17 16.81
CA HIS A 523 22.70 7.51 16.60
C HIS A 523 22.89 9.03 16.45
N ARG A 524 24.12 9.48 16.73
CA ARG A 524 24.52 10.88 16.54
C ARG A 524 25.07 11.08 15.14
N ASP A 525 24.63 12.16 14.50
CA ASP A 525 25.19 12.65 13.25
C ASP A 525 25.14 14.18 13.21
N ALA A 526 26.31 14.81 13.11
CA ALA A 526 26.42 16.26 13.06
C ALA A 526 25.93 16.85 11.73
N ALA A 527 25.95 16.08 10.63
CA ALA A 527 25.53 16.52 9.31
C ALA A 527 24.01 16.78 9.26
N VAL A 528 23.22 15.97 9.98
CA VAL A 528 21.75 16.07 10.06
C VAL A 528 21.28 17.49 10.37
N ARG A 529 21.94 18.23 11.26
CA ARG A 529 21.53 19.61 11.59
C ARG A 529 21.52 20.52 10.36
N GLY A 530 22.56 20.46 9.54
CA GLY A 530 22.68 21.28 8.33
C GLY A 530 21.60 20.93 7.31
N SER A 531 21.42 19.64 7.04
CA SER A 531 20.45 19.13 6.08
C SER A 531 19.00 19.33 6.54
N LEU A 532 18.71 19.28 7.85
CA LEU A 532 17.35 19.38 8.38
C LEU A 532 16.91 20.82 8.69
N SER A 533 17.83 21.67 9.16
CA SER A 533 17.51 23.01 9.68
C SER A 533 18.34 24.15 9.06
N GLY A 534 19.10 23.85 8.01
CA GLY A 534 19.84 24.83 7.23
C GLY A 534 18.93 25.81 6.48
N LYS A 535 19.55 26.79 5.78
CA LYS A 535 18.81 27.80 5.00
C LYS A 535 18.00 27.23 3.85
N ARG A 536 18.47 26.12 3.28
CA ARG A 536 17.79 25.29 2.29
C ARG A 536 17.86 23.87 2.85
N PRO A 537 16.86 23.42 3.63
CA PRO A 537 16.85 22.06 4.13
C PRO A 537 16.94 21.12 2.93
N THR A 538 17.62 19.99 3.05
CA THR A 538 17.54 18.86 2.10
C THR A 538 16.91 17.64 2.75
N MET A 539 16.67 17.67 4.07
CA MET A 539 15.92 16.66 4.82
C MET A 539 14.65 17.24 5.43
N GLY A 540 13.62 16.40 5.59
CA GLY A 540 12.39 16.68 6.30
C GLY A 540 12.34 16.07 7.70
N TYR A 541 11.60 16.69 8.62
CA TYR A 541 11.29 16.06 9.91
C TYR A 541 10.34 14.89 9.69
N PHE A 542 10.48 13.81 10.46
CA PHE A 542 9.47 12.76 10.48
C PHE A 542 8.17 13.27 11.12
N ASN A 543 7.05 13.04 10.46
CA ASN A 543 5.71 13.40 10.92
C ASN A 543 4.79 12.19 10.84
N ALA A 544 3.88 12.09 11.80
CA ALA A 544 2.75 11.18 11.74
C ALA A 544 1.48 11.95 12.10
N THR A 545 0.64 12.20 11.09
CA THR A 545 -0.58 13.00 11.21
C THR A 545 -1.77 12.06 11.32
N SER A 546 -2.40 12.03 12.50
CA SER A 546 -3.50 11.12 12.78
C SER A 546 -4.82 11.84 13.05
N LYS A 547 -5.91 11.32 12.48
CA LYS A 547 -7.28 11.78 12.76
C LYS A 547 -8.28 10.61 12.68
N ARG A 548 -9.42 10.74 13.36
CA ARG A 548 -10.54 9.79 13.27
C ARG A 548 -11.87 10.52 13.44
N SER A 549 -12.84 10.27 12.57
CA SER A 549 -14.17 10.90 12.59
C SER A 549 -15.15 10.14 11.70
N HIS A 550 -16.43 10.49 11.78
CA HIS A 550 -17.38 10.15 10.72
C HIS A 550 -16.92 10.78 9.40
N THR A 551 -17.16 10.06 8.30
CA THR A 551 -17.00 10.56 6.95
C THR A 551 -18.00 11.68 6.65
N THR A 552 -17.73 12.48 5.61
CA THR A 552 -18.58 13.61 5.23
C THR A 552 -18.98 13.40 3.79
N LYS A 553 -20.28 13.19 3.56
CA LYS A 553 -20.84 13.01 2.23
C LYS A 553 -20.35 14.09 1.25
N ASP A 554 -20.06 13.65 0.01
CA ASP A 554 -19.56 14.45 -1.11
C ASP A 554 -18.15 15.02 -0.85
N ALA A 555 -17.35 14.39 0.02
CA ALA A 555 -15.99 14.83 0.32
C ALA A 555 -15.05 13.67 0.71
N ASP A 556 -13.85 13.67 0.13
CA ASP A 556 -12.79 12.74 0.54
C ASP A 556 -12.51 12.74 2.04
N TRP A 557 -12.22 11.56 2.56
CA TRP A 557 -11.42 11.41 3.76
C TRP A 557 -9.96 11.82 3.51
N ARG A 558 -9.60 13.04 3.93
CA ARG A 558 -8.21 13.53 3.79
C ARG A 558 -7.20 12.84 4.70
N PHE A 559 -6.36 11.94 4.20
CA PHE A 559 -5.21 11.42 4.96
C PHE A 559 -4.26 12.56 5.38
N LEU A 560 -3.97 13.47 4.45
CA LEU A 560 -3.12 14.63 4.70
C LEU A 560 -3.59 15.84 3.88
N ASP A 561 -3.71 16.98 4.54
CA ASP A 561 -3.89 18.30 3.91
C ASP A 561 -2.90 19.25 4.59
N VAL A 562 -1.81 19.57 3.89
CA VAL A 562 -0.69 20.31 4.46
C VAL A 562 -0.17 21.36 3.49
N ARG A 563 0.18 22.52 4.03
CA ARG A 563 0.97 23.54 3.35
C ARG A 563 2.41 23.45 3.85
N GLY A 564 3.36 23.44 2.93
CA GLY A 564 4.76 23.22 3.24
C GLY A 564 5.46 22.48 2.10
N HIS A 565 6.59 21.87 2.39
CA HIS A 565 7.26 20.96 1.46
C HIS A 565 7.64 19.66 2.18
N GLY A 566 7.72 18.57 1.44
CA GLY A 566 7.95 17.25 2.01
C GLY A 566 7.69 16.12 1.04
N ARG A 567 7.62 14.91 1.61
CA ARG A 567 7.34 13.65 0.95
C ARG A 567 6.38 12.82 1.78
N PHE A 568 5.26 12.41 1.20
CA PHE A 568 4.37 11.42 1.80
C PHE A 568 4.90 10.01 1.53
N VAL A 569 4.98 9.15 2.55
CA VAL A 569 5.63 7.83 2.45
C VAL A 569 4.74 6.67 2.93
N GLY A 570 3.50 6.93 3.34
CA GLY A 570 2.56 5.86 3.65
C GLY A 570 1.44 6.28 4.59
N VAL A 571 0.49 5.37 4.79
CA VAL A 571 -0.66 5.57 5.65
C VAL A 571 -1.15 4.26 6.24
N ASN A 572 -1.57 4.32 7.50
CA ASN A 572 -2.40 3.30 8.13
C ASN A 572 -3.83 3.82 8.21
N HIS A 573 -4.82 2.99 7.89
CA HIS A 573 -6.21 3.38 7.75
C HIS A 573 -7.11 2.34 8.40
N THR A 574 -8.09 2.81 9.16
CA THR A 574 -9.15 2.02 9.76
C THR A 574 -10.47 2.52 9.23
N MET A 575 -11.28 1.61 8.71
CA MET A 575 -12.56 1.86 8.08
C MET A 575 -13.61 1.10 8.88
N THR A 576 -14.63 1.79 9.37
CA THR A 576 -15.77 1.17 10.06
C THR A 576 -17.02 1.54 9.29
N GLY A 577 -17.54 0.61 8.49
CA GLY A 577 -18.75 0.79 7.71
C GLY A 577 -19.99 0.87 8.58
N LEU A 578 -20.90 1.78 8.23
CA LEU A 578 -22.19 1.96 8.90
C LEU A 578 -23.37 1.59 7.98
N ILE A 579 -23.11 0.79 6.95
CA ILE A 579 -24.09 0.31 5.98
C ILE A 579 -24.81 -0.91 6.56
N ARG A 580 -26.13 -0.82 6.72
CA ARG A 580 -26.94 -1.83 7.41
C ARG A 580 -27.44 -2.94 6.49
N GLU A 581 -27.76 -2.62 5.23
CA GLU A 581 -28.43 -3.49 4.26
C GLU A 581 -27.77 -3.34 2.89
N GLY A 582 -27.88 -4.35 2.03
CA GLY A 582 -27.20 -4.39 0.73
C GLY A 582 -25.72 -4.75 0.86
N ASN A 583 -24.88 -4.16 0.00
CA ASN A 583 -23.43 -4.37 0.07
C ASN A 583 -22.85 -3.62 1.29
N ILE A 584 -22.68 -4.31 2.41
CA ILE A 584 -22.14 -3.71 3.64
C ILE A 584 -20.69 -3.24 3.51
N ARG A 585 -19.98 -3.63 2.43
CA ARG A 585 -18.60 -3.24 2.11
C ARG A 585 -18.51 -2.09 1.11
N ASN A 586 -19.65 -1.52 0.67
CA ASN A 586 -19.65 -0.50 -0.39
C ASN A 586 -18.80 0.75 -0.07
N TYR A 587 -18.50 1.02 1.20
CA TYR A 587 -17.59 2.11 1.58
C TYR A 587 -16.16 1.94 1.06
N LEU A 588 -15.77 0.74 0.64
CA LEU A 588 -14.47 0.44 0.08
C LEU A 588 -14.36 0.78 -1.42
N GLU A 589 -15.42 1.16 -2.11
CA GLU A 589 -15.35 1.57 -3.53
C GLU A 589 -14.68 2.93 -3.76
N GLY A 590 -14.20 3.60 -2.70
CA GLY A 590 -13.74 4.97 -2.82
C GLY A 590 -12.35 5.11 -3.44
N ASP A 591 -12.25 5.91 -4.50
CA ASP A 591 -10.98 6.25 -5.17
C ASP A 591 -10.09 7.16 -4.34
N GLU A 592 -8.77 6.90 -4.34
CA GLU A 592 -7.81 7.86 -3.83
C GLU A 592 -7.53 9.00 -4.81
N ARG A 593 -7.39 10.23 -4.30
CA ARG A 593 -7.12 11.42 -5.09
C ARG A 593 -6.03 12.27 -4.45
N VAL A 594 -4.96 12.52 -5.21
CA VAL A 594 -3.77 13.22 -4.70
C VAL A 594 -3.46 14.47 -5.53
N TYR A 595 -3.43 15.63 -4.87
CA TYR A 595 -3.17 16.93 -5.47
C TYR A 595 -1.89 17.52 -4.91
N VAL A 596 -0.95 17.80 -5.80
CA VAL A 596 0.37 18.30 -5.46
C VAL A 596 0.49 19.78 -5.85
N ASP A 597 1.04 20.58 -4.96
CA ASP A 597 1.44 21.97 -5.21
C ASP A 597 0.33 22.87 -5.74
N GLY A 598 -0.88 22.67 -5.21
CA GLY A 598 -2.06 23.46 -5.54
C GLY A 598 -2.61 23.21 -6.93
N ALA A 599 -2.20 22.13 -7.59
CA ALA A 599 -2.82 21.67 -8.83
C ALA A 599 -4.30 21.35 -8.59
N LYS A 600 -5.14 21.67 -9.58
CA LYS A 600 -6.57 21.35 -9.57
C LYS A 600 -6.90 19.96 -10.11
N SER A 601 -6.01 19.41 -10.93
CA SER A 601 -6.12 18.03 -11.39
C SER A 601 -5.31 17.11 -10.48
N PRO A 602 -5.80 15.90 -10.18
CA PRO A 602 -5.05 14.92 -9.41
C PRO A 602 -3.82 14.44 -10.19
N SER A 603 -2.69 14.31 -9.47
CA SER A 603 -1.49 13.61 -9.97
C SER A 603 -1.65 12.09 -9.85
N ILE A 604 -2.41 11.65 -8.86
CA ILE A 604 -2.83 10.26 -8.65
C ILE A 604 -4.36 10.25 -8.53
N TYR A 605 -5.01 9.37 -9.31
CA TYR A 605 -6.44 9.08 -9.27
C TYR A 605 -6.60 7.55 -9.27
N GLY A 606 -7.18 7.02 -8.19
CA GLY A 606 -7.42 5.61 -7.94
C GLY A 606 -8.59 4.97 -8.64
N THR A 607 -8.97 3.78 -8.15
CA THR A 607 -10.08 2.96 -8.67
C THR A 607 -10.90 2.25 -7.58
N GLY A 608 -10.54 2.43 -6.30
CA GLY A 608 -11.14 1.76 -5.17
C GLY A 608 -10.25 1.81 -3.93
N SER A 609 -10.82 1.65 -2.74
CA SER A 609 -10.06 1.71 -1.49
C SER A 609 -9.21 0.46 -1.29
N GLU A 610 -9.72 -0.73 -1.58
CA GLU A 610 -8.91 -1.95 -1.56
C GLU A 610 -7.82 -1.93 -2.63
N ASP A 611 -8.12 -1.33 -3.79
CA ASP A 611 -7.18 -1.16 -4.90
C ASP A 611 -6.03 -0.24 -4.48
N PHE A 612 -6.32 0.84 -3.75
CA PHE A 612 -5.30 1.69 -3.13
C PHE A 612 -4.41 0.90 -2.17
N TYR A 613 -4.92 -0.10 -1.46
CA TYR A 613 -4.10 -0.98 -0.61
C TYR A 613 -3.51 -2.18 -1.38
N GLU A 614 -3.58 -2.13 -2.72
CA GLU A 614 -3.05 -3.10 -3.67
C GLU A 614 -3.62 -4.51 -3.47
N ALA A 615 -4.84 -4.56 -2.98
CA ALA A 615 -5.67 -5.74 -2.88
C ALA A 615 -6.70 -5.75 -4.03
N GLY A 616 -7.85 -6.38 -3.84
CA GLY A 616 -8.97 -6.30 -4.76
C GLY A 616 -10.21 -6.94 -4.17
N TRP A 617 -11.38 -6.69 -4.75
CA TRP A 617 -12.62 -7.38 -4.39
C TRP A 617 -12.94 -7.27 -2.90
N TYR A 618 -12.91 -6.06 -2.34
CA TYR A 618 -13.21 -5.81 -0.92
C TYR A 618 -12.38 -6.60 0.10
N PHE A 619 -11.14 -6.97 -0.23
CA PHE A 619 -10.30 -7.86 0.57
C PHE A 619 -10.92 -9.26 0.83
N ASN A 620 -11.76 -9.75 -0.09
CA ASN A 620 -12.44 -11.05 0.06
C ASN A 620 -11.48 -12.24 0.18
N GLY A 621 -10.21 -12.10 -0.23
CA GLY A 621 -9.17 -13.10 -0.02
C GLY A 621 -8.68 -13.21 1.44
N GLY A 622 -9.26 -12.43 2.36
CA GLY A 622 -8.95 -12.44 3.78
C GLY A 622 -7.90 -11.42 4.20
N ALA A 623 -7.60 -11.43 5.51
CA ALA A 623 -6.57 -10.57 6.09
C ALA A 623 -5.17 -10.99 5.60
N PHE A 624 -4.31 -10.00 5.37
CA PHE A 624 -2.94 -10.24 4.94
C PHE A 624 -2.01 -9.10 5.41
N SER A 625 -0.71 -9.37 5.41
CA SER A 625 0.31 -8.41 5.82
C SER A 625 1.60 -8.66 5.02
N ASN A 626 1.89 -7.77 4.07
CA ASN A 626 3.07 -7.77 3.21
C ASN A 626 4.00 -6.59 3.56
N PRO A 627 5.26 -6.55 3.09
CA PRO A 627 6.20 -5.48 3.42
C PRO A 627 5.69 -4.08 3.10
N MET A 628 5.03 -3.88 1.95
CA MET A 628 4.61 -2.55 1.49
C MET A 628 3.11 -2.30 1.64
N ASN A 629 2.29 -3.32 1.88
CA ASN A 629 0.85 -3.18 1.98
C ASN A 629 0.24 -4.29 2.85
N GLY A 630 -0.96 -4.09 3.35
CA GLY A 630 -1.64 -5.11 4.14
C GLY A 630 -3.05 -4.71 4.52
N ALA A 631 -3.87 -5.71 4.81
CA ALA A 631 -5.17 -5.58 5.46
C ALA A 631 -5.21 -6.49 6.70
N PRO A 632 -4.46 -6.16 7.78
CA PRO A 632 -4.14 -7.13 8.83
C PRO A 632 -5.31 -7.50 9.73
N LEU A 633 -6.44 -6.80 9.64
CA LEU A 633 -7.60 -7.11 10.47
C LEU A 633 -8.91 -6.74 9.77
N MET A 634 -9.80 -7.73 9.70
CA MET A 634 -11.17 -7.60 9.22
C MET A 634 -12.09 -8.12 10.31
N LYS A 635 -13.14 -7.37 10.63
CA LYS A 635 -14.15 -7.74 11.63
C LYS A 635 -15.52 -7.62 11.01
N THR A 636 -16.33 -8.66 11.13
CA THR A 636 -17.73 -8.67 10.69
C THR A 636 -18.63 -8.97 11.88
N LYS A 637 -19.53 -8.04 12.21
CA LYS A 637 -20.50 -8.10 13.33
C LYS A 637 -19.96 -8.69 14.65
N SER A 638 -18.69 -8.44 14.96
CA SER A 638 -17.98 -9.03 16.10
C SER A 638 -16.91 -8.07 16.61
N PHE A 639 -16.43 -8.31 17.84
CA PHE A 639 -15.31 -7.58 18.45
C PHE A 639 -15.48 -6.05 18.43
N GLY A 640 -16.70 -5.59 18.74
CA GLY A 640 -17.05 -4.16 18.75
C GLY A 640 -17.25 -3.54 17.36
N CYS A 641 -17.31 -4.34 16.31
CA CYS A 641 -17.75 -3.94 14.97
C CYS A 641 -19.23 -4.26 14.76
N GLU A 642 -20.04 -3.29 14.33
CA GLU A 642 -21.48 -3.48 14.15
C GLU A 642 -21.83 -4.17 12.82
N PHE A 643 -21.14 -3.80 11.72
CA PHE A 643 -21.37 -4.34 10.39
C PHE A 643 -20.08 -4.93 9.81
N GLN A 644 -19.24 -4.09 9.20
CA GLN A 644 -17.91 -4.44 8.70
C GLN A 644 -16.90 -3.38 9.14
N CYS A 645 -15.72 -3.83 9.55
CA CYS A 645 -14.61 -2.97 9.91
C CYS A 645 -13.31 -3.57 9.36
N ASP A 646 -12.54 -2.76 8.66
CA ASP A 646 -11.27 -3.18 8.06
C ASP A 646 -10.15 -2.23 8.50
N SER A 647 -8.97 -2.79 8.73
CA SER A 647 -7.74 -2.02 8.84
C SER A 647 -6.85 -2.37 7.67
N ALA A 648 -6.23 -1.34 7.07
CA ALA A 648 -5.29 -1.51 5.99
C ALA A 648 -4.13 -0.53 6.12
N TYR A 649 -3.02 -0.85 5.46
CA TYR A 649 -1.88 0.04 5.35
C TYR A 649 -1.22 -0.05 3.97
N ARG A 650 -0.56 1.04 3.57
CA ARG A 650 0.34 1.09 2.41
C ARG A 650 1.55 1.96 2.74
N LEU A 651 2.74 1.41 2.50
CA LEU A 651 4.02 2.10 2.47
C LEU A 651 4.31 2.51 1.03
N MET A 652 4.43 3.80 0.78
CA MET A 652 4.74 4.37 -0.53
C MET A 652 6.23 4.75 -0.54
N LEU A 653 7.11 3.74 -0.52
CA LEU A 653 8.56 3.96 -0.42
C LEU A 653 9.14 4.39 -1.77
N ALA A 654 8.87 3.64 -2.84
CA ALA A 654 9.19 4.05 -4.21
C ALA A 654 8.23 5.12 -4.73
N GLU A 655 6.93 4.91 -4.48
CA GLU A 655 5.84 5.76 -4.96
C GLU A 655 5.62 6.99 -4.06
N GLY A 656 6.63 7.39 -3.27
CA GLY A 656 6.52 8.49 -2.33
C GLY A 656 6.13 9.79 -3.05
N VAL A 657 5.19 10.54 -2.48
CA VAL A 657 4.65 11.74 -3.15
C VAL A 657 5.37 12.99 -2.63
N ASP A 658 6.29 13.52 -3.45
CA ASP A 658 6.96 14.79 -3.18
C ASP A 658 6.05 15.98 -3.43
N PHE A 659 6.20 17.02 -2.59
CA PHE A 659 5.52 18.29 -2.73
C PHE A 659 6.40 19.44 -2.24
N THR A 660 6.27 20.59 -2.89
CA THR A 660 7.14 21.76 -2.68
C THR A 660 6.40 22.95 -2.06
N SER A 661 5.08 22.94 -2.04
CA SER A 661 4.24 24.02 -1.52
C SER A 661 2.98 23.56 -0.77
N SER A 662 2.39 22.42 -1.15
CA SER A 662 1.28 21.77 -0.45
C SER A 662 0.98 20.37 -0.99
N LEU A 663 0.38 19.53 -0.15
CA LEU A 663 -0.18 18.24 -0.53
C LEU A 663 -1.60 18.10 0.01
N ARG A 664 -2.51 17.64 -0.83
CA ARG A 664 -3.84 17.15 -0.44
C ARG A 664 -3.97 15.71 -0.93
N PHE A 665 -3.97 14.77 0.00
CA PHE A 665 -4.16 13.34 -0.25
C PHE A 665 -5.44 12.91 0.45
N GLY A 666 -6.44 12.50 -0.33
CA GLY A 666 -7.70 11.96 0.18
C GLY A 666 -8.07 10.64 -0.47
N ILE A 667 -9.11 10.02 0.09
CA ILE A 667 -9.78 8.84 -0.46
C ILE A 667 -11.29 9.02 -0.31
N GLU A 668 -12.05 8.62 -1.31
CA GLU A 668 -13.51 8.60 -1.23
C GLU A 668 -13.97 7.52 -0.24
N HIS A 669 -15.25 7.54 0.12
CA HIS A 669 -15.87 6.54 0.99
C HIS A 669 -17.16 6.06 0.32
N GLY A 670 -17.02 5.02 -0.49
CA GLY A 670 -18.01 4.66 -1.50
C GLY A 670 -17.76 5.30 -2.86
N PRO A 671 -18.52 4.87 -3.88
CA PRO A 671 -18.24 5.15 -5.30
C PRO A 671 -18.41 6.63 -5.69
N ALA A 672 -19.00 7.45 -4.82
CA ALA A 672 -19.14 8.90 -5.00
C ALA A 672 -18.96 9.66 -3.67
N ALA A 673 -18.12 9.14 -2.77
CA ALA A 673 -17.89 9.69 -1.43
C ALA A 673 -19.19 9.90 -0.61
N GLU A 674 -20.10 8.94 -0.64
CA GLU A 674 -21.44 9.06 -0.09
C GLU A 674 -21.74 8.08 1.06
N GLU A 675 -20.95 7.02 1.21
CA GLU A 675 -21.27 5.94 2.14
C GLU A 675 -20.93 6.32 3.59
N PRO A 676 -21.82 6.01 4.56
CA PRO A 676 -21.58 6.35 5.94
C PRO A 676 -20.53 5.42 6.55
N ALA A 677 -19.45 6.01 7.05
CA ALA A 677 -18.40 5.28 7.74
C ALA A 677 -17.75 6.12 8.85
N ILE A 678 -16.98 5.46 9.72
CA ILE A 678 -16.05 6.12 10.63
C ILE A 678 -14.64 5.74 10.19
N TYR A 679 -13.92 6.70 9.61
CA TYR A 679 -12.55 6.51 9.16
C TYR A 679 -11.57 7.05 10.22
N GLY A 680 -10.47 6.34 10.40
CA GLY A 680 -9.31 6.76 11.19
C GLY A 680 -8.05 6.51 10.40
N SER A 681 -7.14 7.47 10.32
CA SER A 681 -5.91 7.30 9.55
C SER A 681 -4.72 7.95 10.23
N THR A 682 -3.54 7.35 10.08
CA THR A 682 -2.24 7.90 10.45
C THR A 682 -1.37 7.98 9.20
N ALA A 683 -1.17 9.19 8.68
CA ALA A 683 -0.31 9.47 7.52
C ALA A 683 1.14 9.70 7.97
N PHE A 684 2.09 9.01 7.35
CA PHE A 684 3.53 9.14 7.57
C PHE A 684 4.16 9.97 6.45
N TRP A 685 4.93 10.98 6.83
CA TRP A 685 5.55 11.88 5.86
C TRP A 685 6.77 12.60 6.44
N TYR A 686 7.70 12.98 5.57
CA TYR A 686 8.85 13.82 5.92
C TYR A 686 8.62 15.23 5.42
N GLY A 687 8.87 16.25 6.25
CA GLY A 687 8.86 17.62 5.71
C GLY A 687 8.75 18.74 6.73
N HIS A 688 8.46 19.93 6.20
CA HIS A 688 8.44 21.20 6.91
C HIS A 688 7.08 21.87 6.73
N GLN A 689 6.24 21.81 7.77
CA GLN A 689 4.95 22.49 7.78
C GLN A 689 5.14 24.02 7.75
N GLY A 690 4.36 24.69 6.91
CA GLY A 690 4.32 26.15 6.79
C GLY A 690 5.47 26.76 5.99
N ASP A 691 6.49 25.98 5.61
CA ASP A 691 7.62 26.43 4.81
C ASP A 691 7.52 25.90 3.37
N ARG A 692 7.38 26.79 2.39
CA ARG A 692 7.21 26.42 0.98
C ARG A 692 8.52 26.60 0.25
N ARG A 693 8.94 25.58 -0.51
CA ARG A 693 10.07 25.68 -1.44
C ARG A 693 9.67 26.34 -2.74
N SER A 694 8.49 26.03 -3.26
CA SER A 694 8.05 26.61 -4.52
C SER A 694 7.03 27.73 -4.36
N ARG A 695 7.08 28.66 -5.32
CA ARG A 695 6.07 29.70 -5.51
C ARG A 695 5.91 30.04 -6.98
N VAL A 696 4.69 30.36 -7.39
CA VAL A 696 4.42 30.94 -8.71
C VAL A 696 5.08 32.31 -8.79
N VAL A 697 5.90 32.51 -9.82
CA VAL A 697 6.64 33.76 -10.08
C VAL A 697 6.16 34.49 -11.32
N ASP A 698 5.57 33.76 -12.26
CA ASP A 698 5.02 34.36 -13.47
C ASP A 698 3.79 33.60 -13.96
N THR A 699 2.93 34.27 -14.72
CA THR A 699 1.69 33.68 -15.23
C THR A 699 1.31 34.28 -16.57
N ILE A 700 1.09 33.40 -17.55
CA ILE A 700 0.58 33.74 -18.86
C ILE A 700 -0.89 33.33 -18.95
N ASP A 701 -1.79 34.32 -18.93
CA ASP A 701 -3.21 34.18 -19.24
C ASP A 701 -3.43 34.20 -20.77
N ILE A 702 -3.87 33.07 -21.35
CA ILE A 702 -4.01 32.86 -22.81
C ILE A 702 -5.37 33.38 -23.29
N GLY A 703 -5.37 34.11 -24.40
CA GLY A 703 -6.54 34.84 -24.88
C GLY A 703 -6.71 36.23 -24.23
N ASN A 704 -5.89 36.55 -23.24
CA ASN A 704 -5.75 37.91 -22.70
C ASN A 704 -4.65 38.66 -23.44
N ARG A 705 -5.05 39.61 -24.31
CA ARG A 705 -4.12 40.37 -25.16
C ARG A 705 -3.03 41.14 -24.39
N ARG A 706 -3.28 41.55 -23.15
CA ARG A 706 -2.27 42.28 -22.34
C ARG A 706 -1.23 41.29 -21.83
N SER A 707 -1.68 40.17 -21.27
CA SER A 707 -0.82 39.08 -20.83
C SER A 707 0.02 38.52 -21.99
N GLU A 708 -0.61 38.17 -23.11
CA GLU A 708 0.08 37.64 -24.29
C GLU A 708 1.17 38.59 -24.81
N ARG A 709 0.90 39.90 -24.86
CA ARG A 709 1.91 40.90 -25.26
C ARG A 709 3.04 41.05 -24.24
N ALA A 710 2.74 40.98 -22.95
CA ALA A 710 3.75 41.12 -21.90
C ALA A 710 4.79 39.98 -21.93
N HIS A 711 4.39 38.81 -22.43
CA HIS A 711 5.22 37.61 -22.50
C HIS A 711 5.72 37.29 -23.91
N ASP A 712 5.60 38.20 -24.87
CA ASP A 712 5.87 37.95 -26.30
C ASP A 712 5.29 36.61 -26.79
N TYR A 713 4.05 36.32 -26.39
CA TYR A 713 3.37 35.08 -26.73
C TYR A 713 3.05 35.08 -28.24
N ARG A 714 3.57 34.08 -28.95
CA ARG A 714 3.37 33.89 -30.39
C ARG A 714 2.86 32.48 -30.68
N GLY A 715 2.17 32.34 -31.81
CA GLY A 715 1.52 31.09 -32.21
C GLY A 715 0.10 30.95 -31.68
N GLY A 716 -0.42 29.73 -31.69
CA GLY A 716 -1.81 29.45 -31.29
C GLY A 716 -2.86 29.68 -32.39
N GLY A 717 -4.03 29.08 -32.19
CA GLY A 717 -5.23 29.33 -32.99
C GLY A 717 -6.01 30.56 -32.54
N GLY A 718 -7.23 30.72 -33.06
CA GLY A 718 -8.19 31.71 -32.57
C GLY A 718 -8.52 31.49 -31.08
N VAL A 719 -8.91 32.58 -30.40
CA VAL A 719 -9.37 32.51 -29.01
C VAL A 719 -10.75 31.85 -28.99
N ASN A 720 -10.89 30.81 -28.20
CA ASN A 720 -12.17 30.17 -27.89
C ASN A 720 -12.49 30.38 -26.41
N ARG A 721 -13.75 30.14 -26.03
CA ARG A 721 -14.20 30.10 -24.64
C ARG A 721 -14.62 28.67 -24.32
N LEU A 722 -14.15 28.13 -23.21
CA LEU A 722 -14.54 26.82 -22.70
C LEU A 722 -15.18 27.02 -21.32
N THR A 723 -16.28 26.31 -21.09
CA THR A 723 -16.91 26.12 -19.78
C THR A 723 -16.93 24.62 -19.54
N SER A 724 -16.30 24.16 -18.46
CA SER A 724 -16.18 22.75 -18.08
C SER A 724 -15.70 22.65 -16.63
N VAL A 725 -15.36 21.45 -16.18
CA VAL A 725 -14.92 21.10 -14.83
C VAL A 725 -13.54 20.42 -14.87
N TYR A 726 -12.86 20.35 -13.72
CA TYR A 726 -11.63 19.56 -13.56
C TYR A 726 -11.99 18.13 -13.14
N GLU A 727 -11.06 17.19 -13.32
CA GLU A 727 -11.18 15.86 -12.71
C GLU A 727 -10.95 15.88 -11.20
N GLY A 728 -11.65 14.98 -10.49
CA GLY A 728 -11.55 14.79 -9.04
C GLY A 728 -12.48 15.72 -8.24
N ASP A 729 -11.99 16.30 -7.15
CA ASP A 729 -12.79 17.03 -6.14
C ASP A 729 -13.56 18.25 -6.69
N ASP A 730 -13.14 18.79 -7.84
CA ASP A 730 -13.73 19.98 -8.48
C ASP A 730 -14.57 19.60 -9.72
N ASP A 731 -14.99 18.34 -9.85
CA ASP A 731 -15.77 17.78 -10.97
C ASP A 731 -17.20 18.32 -11.11
N THR A 732 -17.71 18.98 -10.08
CA THR A 732 -19.00 19.68 -10.10
C THR A 732 -18.87 21.20 -10.17
N VAL A 733 -17.64 21.73 -10.14
CA VAL A 733 -17.37 23.17 -10.09
C VAL A 733 -17.05 23.71 -11.49
N GLU A 734 -18.06 24.27 -12.16
CA GLU A 734 -17.87 24.85 -13.50
C GLU A 734 -16.89 26.03 -13.50
N VAL A 735 -15.87 25.93 -14.35
CA VAL A 735 -14.90 26.97 -14.65
C VAL A 735 -15.04 27.41 -16.10
N THR A 736 -15.13 28.72 -16.32
CA THR A 736 -15.12 29.33 -17.65
C THR A 736 -13.83 30.10 -17.88
N ASP A 737 -13.08 29.74 -18.92
CA ASP A 737 -11.89 30.49 -19.32
C ASP A 737 -11.72 30.54 -20.85
N LYS A 738 -10.77 31.37 -21.32
CA LYS A 738 -10.36 31.46 -22.71
C LYS A 738 -9.26 30.46 -23.01
N THR A 739 -9.29 29.89 -24.20
CA THR A 739 -8.28 28.93 -24.65
C THR A 739 -7.82 29.27 -26.06
N ARG A 740 -6.61 28.83 -26.41
CA ARG A 740 -6.16 28.70 -27.80
C ARG A 740 -5.67 27.27 -28.04
N ALA A 741 -5.87 26.78 -29.26
CA ALA A 741 -5.37 25.49 -29.70
C ALA A 741 -4.47 25.67 -30.93
N ALA A 742 -3.21 25.28 -30.83
CA ALA A 742 -2.16 25.53 -31.80
C ALA A 742 -1.88 24.30 -32.68
N ARG A 743 -1.75 24.51 -34.01
CA ARG A 743 -1.12 23.52 -34.92
C ARG A 743 0.35 23.83 -35.18
N LYS A 744 0.71 25.11 -35.19
CA LYS A 744 2.07 25.61 -35.35
C LYS A 744 2.72 25.78 -33.97
N ALA A 745 4.03 25.95 -33.95
CA ALA A 745 4.77 26.21 -32.72
C ALA A 745 4.19 27.40 -31.94
N VAL A 746 4.18 27.27 -30.62
CA VAL A 746 3.88 28.31 -29.65
C VAL A 746 5.18 28.76 -29.02
N SER A 747 5.37 30.06 -28.77
CA SER A 747 6.53 30.54 -28.02
C SER A 747 6.14 31.66 -27.09
N PHE A 748 6.83 31.79 -25.96
CA PHE A 748 6.64 32.86 -25.00
C PHE A 748 7.87 33.06 -24.13
N THR A 749 7.92 34.18 -23.42
CA THR A 749 8.98 34.55 -22.48
C THR A 749 8.40 34.71 -21.09
N VAL A 750 9.02 34.08 -20.09
CA VAL A 750 8.62 34.17 -18.68
C VAL A 750 9.78 34.67 -17.84
N THR A 751 9.46 35.33 -16.72
CA THR A 751 10.44 35.87 -15.78
C THR A 751 10.66 34.90 -14.63
N VAL A 752 11.93 34.67 -14.28
CA VAL A 752 12.33 33.80 -13.17
C VAL A 752 13.38 34.48 -12.29
N PRO A 753 13.47 34.17 -10.98
CA PRO A 753 14.55 34.68 -10.14
C PRO A 753 15.89 34.04 -10.51
N ARG A 754 17.01 34.78 -10.42
CA ARG A 754 18.35 34.22 -10.67
C ARG A 754 18.75 33.10 -9.72
N SER A 755 18.13 33.06 -8.55
CA SER A 755 18.36 32.06 -7.51
C SER A 755 17.56 30.78 -7.73
N ASN A 756 16.84 30.66 -8.86
CA ASN A 756 16.11 29.45 -9.21
C ASN A 756 17.06 28.27 -9.34
N ASP A 757 16.55 27.10 -8.97
CA ASP A 757 17.28 25.85 -9.01
C ASP A 757 16.48 24.80 -9.79
N GLY A 758 15.99 25.22 -10.97
CA GLY A 758 14.95 24.51 -11.69
C GLY A 758 13.63 25.27 -11.70
N VAL A 759 12.83 25.03 -12.74
CA VAL A 759 11.55 25.72 -12.96
C VAL A 759 10.50 24.71 -13.38
N ARG A 760 9.31 24.80 -12.82
CA ARG A 760 8.14 24.01 -13.24
C ARG A 760 7.17 24.91 -13.98
N ILE A 761 6.79 24.50 -15.19
CA ILE A 761 5.75 25.17 -15.99
C ILE A 761 4.49 24.31 -15.90
N ARG A 762 3.47 24.82 -15.23
CA ARG A 762 2.14 24.20 -15.17
C ARG A 762 1.27 24.78 -16.27
N ARG A 763 0.60 23.93 -17.03
CA ARG A 763 -0.34 24.30 -18.07
C ARG A 763 -1.75 23.97 -17.62
N THR A 764 -2.67 24.92 -17.77
CA THR A 764 -4.11 24.63 -17.79
C THR A 764 -4.54 24.43 -19.23
N SER A 765 -5.06 23.26 -19.59
CA SER A 765 -5.36 22.86 -20.96
C SER A 765 -6.78 22.31 -21.11
N ASP A 766 -7.23 22.20 -22.37
CA ASP A 766 -8.47 21.54 -22.78
C ASP A 766 -8.14 20.11 -23.22
N GLN A 767 -8.45 19.13 -22.38
CA GLN A 767 -8.11 17.73 -22.61
C GLN A 767 -9.10 16.98 -23.50
N LEU A 768 -9.95 17.67 -24.28
CA LEU A 768 -10.89 17.02 -25.22
C LEU A 768 -10.22 15.99 -26.14
N ASN A 769 -8.98 16.26 -26.55
CA ASN A 769 -8.19 15.34 -27.37
C ASN A 769 -7.03 14.81 -26.54
N ALA A 770 -6.97 13.48 -26.42
CA ALA A 770 -5.87 12.72 -25.86
C ALA A 770 -4.57 12.89 -26.67
N TYR A 771 -3.42 12.54 -26.08
CA TYR A 771 -2.10 12.56 -26.73
C TYR A 771 -1.60 13.93 -27.20
N GLN A 772 -1.97 15.02 -26.51
CA GLN A 772 -1.34 16.32 -26.76
C GLN A 772 0.15 16.23 -26.42
N SER A 773 1.01 16.55 -27.39
CA SER A 773 2.46 16.40 -27.25
C SER A 773 3.23 17.50 -27.99
N VAL A 774 4.28 18.04 -27.35
CA VAL A 774 5.19 19.05 -27.90
C VAL A 774 6.64 18.78 -27.51
N ASP A 775 7.57 18.98 -28.44
CA ASP A 775 8.98 19.16 -28.14
C ASP A 775 9.16 20.55 -27.49
N VAL A 776 9.86 20.57 -26.36
CA VAL A 776 10.10 21.78 -25.57
C VAL A 776 11.54 22.23 -25.80
N THR A 777 11.71 23.50 -26.17
CA THR A 777 13.00 24.16 -26.10
C THR A 777 12.94 25.38 -25.18
N VAL A 778 14.01 25.58 -24.39
CA VAL A 778 14.16 26.71 -23.48
C VAL A 778 15.48 27.41 -23.82
N ASN A 779 15.42 28.72 -24.08
CA ASN A 779 16.57 29.51 -24.53
C ASN A 779 17.28 28.95 -25.79
N GLY A 780 16.55 28.19 -26.60
CA GLY A 780 17.05 27.53 -27.81
C GLY A 780 17.60 26.12 -27.58
N GLU A 781 17.71 25.67 -26.33
CA GLU A 781 18.17 24.32 -25.96
C GLU A 781 16.97 23.35 -25.86
N PRO A 782 17.02 22.17 -26.50
CA PRO A 782 16.01 21.13 -26.29
C PRO A 782 16.07 20.60 -24.86
N VAL A 783 14.91 20.54 -24.20
CA VAL A 783 14.81 20.09 -22.79
C VAL A 783 13.87 18.89 -22.60
N GLY A 784 13.37 18.31 -23.69
CA GLY A 784 12.54 17.10 -23.68
C GLY A 784 11.20 17.27 -24.37
N THR A 785 10.34 16.27 -24.22
CA THR A 785 9.00 16.22 -24.80
C THR A 785 7.97 16.32 -23.69
N TRP A 786 7.04 17.26 -23.81
CA TRP A 786 5.89 17.32 -22.92
C TRP A 786 4.74 16.52 -23.51
N LEU A 787 4.55 15.30 -23.00
CA LEU A 787 3.46 14.40 -23.39
C LEU A 787 2.33 14.44 -22.35
N GLN A 788 1.10 14.57 -22.83
CA GLN A 788 -0.11 14.30 -22.04
C GLN A 788 -0.95 13.27 -22.78
N PRO A 789 -0.92 11.99 -22.38
CA PRO A 789 -1.59 10.92 -23.10
C PRO A 789 -3.11 10.90 -22.86
N ARG A 790 -3.60 11.37 -21.71
CA ARG A 790 -5.02 11.30 -21.35
C ARG A 790 -5.87 12.30 -22.11
N GLY A 791 -7.15 11.95 -22.28
CA GLY A 791 -8.16 12.85 -22.81
C GLY A 791 -9.54 12.54 -22.23
N ASN A 792 -10.34 13.59 -22.10
CA ASN A 792 -11.62 13.54 -21.43
C ASN A 792 -12.65 14.45 -22.14
N LYS A 793 -13.82 13.90 -22.46
CA LYS A 793 -14.87 14.59 -23.21
C LYS A 793 -15.88 15.32 -22.31
N SER A 794 -16.02 14.89 -21.06
CA SER A 794 -16.94 15.46 -20.06
C SER A 794 -16.23 16.47 -19.17
N GLN A 795 -15.13 16.07 -18.54
CA GLN A 795 -14.35 16.87 -17.61
C GLN A 795 -13.09 17.40 -18.30
N ARG A 796 -13.23 18.53 -19.00
CA ARG A 796 -12.26 18.95 -20.02
C ARG A 796 -11.12 19.82 -19.50
N TRP A 797 -11.19 20.35 -18.28
CA TRP A 797 -10.08 21.10 -17.73
C TRP A 797 -9.04 20.17 -17.13
N LEU A 798 -7.78 20.37 -17.54
CA LEU A 798 -6.65 19.61 -17.03
C LEU A 798 -5.52 20.56 -16.61
N GLN A 799 -4.89 20.26 -15.48
CA GLN A 799 -3.59 20.83 -15.12
C GLN A 799 -2.50 19.77 -15.15
N ASP A 800 -1.55 19.95 -16.07
CA ASP A 800 -0.35 19.14 -16.20
C ASP A 800 0.89 20.03 -16.10
N SER A 801 2.06 19.45 -15.80
CA SER A 801 3.28 20.21 -15.57
C SER A 801 4.47 19.64 -16.35
N PHE A 802 5.43 20.51 -16.63
CA PHE A 802 6.72 20.15 -17.21
C PHE A 802 7.85 20.75 -16.38
N ALA A 803 8.84 19.94 -16.01
CA ALA A 803 10.02 20.40 -15.30
C ALA A 803 11.09 20.86 -16.30
N VAL A 804 11.59 22.07 -16.11
CA VAL A 804 12.75 22.61 -16.82
C VAL A 804 13.97 22.35 -15.94
N PRO A 805 15.00 21.63 -16.44
CA PRO A 805 16.20 21.32 -15.69
C PRO A 805 16.88 22.58 -15.12
N ALA A 806 17.54 22.43 -13.98
CA ALA A 806 18.28 23.51 -13.33
C ALA A 806 19.44 23.98 -14.21
N GLU A 807 20.05 23.08 -14.97
CA GLU A 807 21.17 23.31 -15.87
C GLU A 807 20.84 24.37 -16.94
N VAL A 808 19.57 24.45 -17.34
CA VAL A 808 19.07 25.36 -18.39
C VAL A 808 18.50 26.66 -17.81
N SER A 809 18.03 26.63 -16.56
CA SER A 809 17.29 27.74 -15.93
C SER A 809 18.10 28.53 -14.88
N ARG A 810 19.08 27.91 -14.22
CA ARG A 810 19.83 28.51 -13.11
C ARG A 810 20.59 29.75 -13.57
N GLY A 811 20.49 30.83 -12.79
CA GLY A 811 21.15 32.10 -13.08
C GLY A 811 20.45 32.97 -14.13
N GLU A 812 19.52 32.41 -14.90
CA GLU A 812 18.70 33.16 -15.85
C GLU A 812 17.70 34.09 -15.14
N ARG A 813 17.28 35.14 -15.85
CA ARG A 813 16.20 36.05 -15.41
C ARG A 813 14.93 35.89 -16.22
N THR A 814 15.08 35.36 -17.42
CA THR A 814 14.02 35.18 -18.39
C THR A 814 14.25 33.88 -19.11
N LEU A 815 13.20 33.10 -19.31
CA LEU A 815 13.25 31.87 -20.09
C LEU A 815 12.41 32.06 -21.36
N HIS A 816 13.03 31.83 -22.52
CA HIS A 816 12.36 31.82 -23.80
C HIS A 816 11.94 30.39 -24.14
N VAL A 817 10.65 30.10 -23.98
CA VAL A 817 10.08 28.76 -24.19
C VAL A 817 9.49 28.67 -25.59
N THR A 818 9.83 27.61 -26.32
CA THR A 818 9.18 27.24 -27.58
C THR A 818 8.63 25.82 -27.49
N LEU A 819 7.37 25.66 -27.87
CA LEU A 819 6.63 24.41 -27.85
C LEU A 819 6.27 24.03 -29.29
N ARG A 820 6.87 22.97 -29.80
CA ARG A 820 6.62 22.49 -31.16
C ARG A 820 5.87 21.17 -31.10
N ARG A 821 4.66 21.12 -31.64
CA ARG A 821 3.85 19.90 -31.70
C ARG A 821 4.63 18.76 -32.37
N THR A 822 4.66 17.61 -31.72
CA THR A 822 5.23 16.37 -32.27
C THR A 822 4.39 15.88 -33.46
N ASP A 823 4.98 15.03 -34.30
CA ASP A 823 4.29 14.52 -35.48
C ASP A 823 3.07 13.65 -35.08
N GLY A 824 1.96 13.81 -35.79
CA GLY A 824 0.71 13.09 -35.50
C GLY A 824 -0.13 13.60 -34.32
N ALA A 825 0.46 14.29 -33.33
CA ALA A 825 -0.29 14.78 -32.16
C ALA A 825 -1.46 15.76 -32.51
N PRO A 826 -2.54 15.84 -31.71
CA PRO A 826 -3.58 16.84 -31.91
C PRO A 826 -3.08 18.26 -31.60
N LYS A 827 -3.96 19.26 -31.73
CA LYS A 827 -3.62 20.66 -31.43
C LYS A 827 -3.19 20.80 -29.97
N TRP A 828 -2.09 21.51 -29.73
CA TRP A 828 -1.66 21.87 -28.38
C TRP A 828 -2.54 22.99 -27.82
N SER A 829 -3.29 22.70 -26.77
CA SER A 829 -4.20 23.65 -26.13
C SER A 829 -3.62 24.23 -24.85
N ALA A 830 -3.92 25.50 -24.58
CA ALA A 830 -3.65 26.15 -23.30
C ALA A 830 -4.63 27.30 -23.05
N ALA A 831 -5.06 27.41 -21.79
CA ALA A 831 -5.73 28.55 -21.19
C ALA A 831 -4.77 29.39 -20.34
N ARG A 832 -3.80 28.73 -19.70
CA ARG A 832 -2.85 29.38 -18.82
C ARG A 832 -1.54 28.62 -18.75
N TYR A 833 -0.44 29.34 -18.57
CA TYR A 833 0.82 28.81 -18.06
C TYR A 833 1.16 29.49 -16.73
N GLU A 834 1.43 28.72 -15.69
CA GLU A 834 1.91 29.19 -14.39
C GLU A 834 3.34 28.69 -14.20
N VAL A 835 4.26 29.61 -13.89
CA VAL A 835 5.68 29.31 -13.74
C VAL A 835 6.03 29.39 -12.28
N SER A 836 6.49 28.28 -11.71
CA SER A 836 7.04 28.21 -10.36
C SER A 836 8.51 27.82 -10.40
N TYR A 837 9.27 28.20 -9.38
CA TYR A 837 10.65 27.77 -9.22
C TYR A 837 10.83 27.20 -7.80
N GLU A 838 11.83 26.34 -7.66
CA GLU A 838 12.29 25.78 -6.38
C GLU A 838 13.48 26.57 -5.79
#